data_AF-A0A7S2R0T7-F1
#
_entry.id   AF-A0A7S2R0T7-F1
#
_cell.length_a   1.000
_cell.length_b   1.000
_cell.length_c   1.000
_cell.angle_alpha   90.00
_cell.angle_beta   90.00
_cell.angle_gamma   90.00
#
_symmetry.space_group_name_H-M   'P 1'
#
loop_
_entity.id
_entity.type
_entity.pdbx_description
1 polymer ?
#
loop_
_entity_poly.entity_id
_entity_poly.type
_entity_poly.pdbx_seq_one_letter_code
_entity_poly.pdbx_strand_id
1 'polypeptide(L)'
;MSVVEKEVVTYLQQERAVAKTIRNQDWTAFLQKFTPTDNDDGTVPYEKSHPVHNKHQHNVGDDDVLDKTEYSRCHFRSFVTSTTLLPPSGVKMRCFGSTREYTVGAIFALPSHDNDNEEEEAAKRAKAWSWPSGYSAKTEFNIDPKGNLMNGREEALVSLPGLRKLNNDYCHKEDYEIGGRLIKGGLKTVPYNEVYVRVGGAGRIINGVDVATQEKRYRSFDHGIGLPIALFVRTASYKDLIAMLRTRARMVSILSRQHIYGIPLLYMDPDCGLRVLTDKLQKELLQTMSSSLNPFQNPLLQHKNTYSMDGDNNSSSPQHLQQKLEELIDLDDDNIRHILTPEECARLAGGFGATDDSLANLLMSVMLTDNNNNNNDDDNKQIDQDTSASISSQHGKLQDLVNEGLTSAVRSGDYNTARQLLILYTLVASRSQQQSTTTDSKNSEFNVGGEKLLKPQPLPKSYKEEMSLTLKNDNDNFNTLTSNVPPPPPPPPLDTDRLRSATNSDGLLSVLGAAEVLKSMQDGSGKRRVEEAVSAVEEWIESGEKSVTFRLASWFDQRAAQGDLKIATEHDTSFLAFVSNKAISNRKTFAKQLRHSTTDVEDLGFLKVIHDMVSKMNSPCLRLELLQYILGLDNRYSVAHVARSVELAATCLNISAYEAIHKDDNIDNKILTDQDVAS
;
A
#
# COMPACT_ATOMS: atom_id res chain seq x y z
N MET A 1 -25.43 15.74 -2.40
CA MET A 1 -25.35 14.63 -1.45
C MET A 1 -26.07 13.42 -2.01
N SER A 2 -25.44 12.24 -1.95
CA SER A 2 -26.03 10.96 -2.33
C SER A 2 -27.13 10.51 -1.35
N VAL A 3 -27.90 9.49 -1.72
CA VAL A 3 -28.96 8.92 -0.85
C VAL A 3 -28.36 8.40 0.47
N VAL A 4 -27.22 7.71 0.37
CA VAL A 4 -26.51 7.13 1.52
C VAL A 4 -25.98 8.22 2.46
N GLU A 5 -25.43 9.31 1.91
CA GLU A 5 -24.99 10.45 2.70
C GLU A 5 -26.14 11.10 3.48
N LYS A 6 -27.32 11.25 2.84
CA LYS A 6 -28.52 11.79 3.48
C LYS A 6 -29.03 10.88 4.60
N GLU A 7 -28.98 9.56 4.39
CA GLU A 7 -29.38 8.57 5.40
C GLU A 7 -28.51 8.70 6.66
N VAL A 8 -27.18 8.74 6.51
CA VAL A 8 -26.25 8.90 7.64
C VAL A 8 -26.46 10.22 8.38
N VAL A 9 -26.63 11.33 7.65
CA VAL A 9 -26.93 12.64 8.25
C VAL A 9 -28.24 12.58 9.04
N THR A 10 -29.25 11.90 8.51
CA THR A 10 -30.55 11.74 9.19
C THR A 10 -30.39 10.94 10.48
N TYR A 11 -29.64 9.82 10.47
CA TYR A 11 -29.36 9.07 11.69
C TYR A 11 -28.63 9.90 12.75
N LEU A 12 -27.63 10.71 12.37
CA LEU A 12 -26.90 11.57 13.30
C LEU A 12 -27.74 12.76 13.81
N GLN A 13 -28.64 13.29 12.99
CA GLN A 13 -29.58 14.35 13.40
C GLN A 13 -30.63 13.83 14.39
N GLN A 14 -31.07 12.59 14.20
CA GLN A 14 -32.07 11.93 15.05
C GLN A 14 -31.46 11.22 16.27
N GLU A 15 -30.14 11.31 16.47
CA GLU A 15 -29.42 10.58 17.54
C GLU A 15 -29.68 9.06 17.49
N ARG A 16 -29.68 8.51 16.27
CA ARG A 16 -29.84 7.08 15.96
C ARG A 16 -28.57 6.46 15.44
N ALA A 17 -27.43 7.08 15.74
CA ALA A 17 -26.12 6.56 15.42
C ALA A 17 -25.12 6.88 16.53
N VAL A 18 -24.17 5.97 16.72
CA VAL A 18 -23.09 6.12 17.69
C VAL A 18 -21.74 6.20 16.98
N ALA A 19 -20.82 6.96 17.56
CA ALA A 19 -19.50 7.21 17.03
C ALA A 19 -18.42 6.46 17.84
N LYS A 20 -17.49 5.80 17.14
CA LYS A 20 -16.30 5.19 17.73
C LYS A 20 -15.05 5.88 17.19
N THR A 21 -14.25 6.48 18.06
CA THR A 21 -12.88 6.87 17.72
C THR A 21 -11.94 5.69 17.96
N ILE A 22 -11.05 5.41 17.00
CA ILE A 22 -10.12 4.28 17.04
C ILE A 22 -8.69 4.82 16.93
N ARG A 23 -7.75 4.29 17.72
CA ARG A 23 -6.35 4.72 17.61
C ARG A 23 -5.81 4.33 16.24
N ASN A 24 -4.95 5.16 15.67
CA ASN A 24 -4.40 4.96 14.33
C ASN A 24 -3.79 3.55 14.15
N GLN A 25 -3.06 3.05 15.16
CA GLN A 25 -2.42 1.74 15.17
C GLN A 25 -3.38 0.55 15.43
N ASP A 26 -4.57 0.80 15.99
CA ASP A 26 -5.50 -0.25 16.43
C ASP A 26 -6.53 -0.61 15.35
N TRP A 27 -6.56 0.11 14.22
CA TRP A 27 -7.57 -0.07 13.17
C TRP A 27 -7.57 -1.48 12.56
N THR A 28 -6.41 -2.04 12.24
CA THR A 28 -6.32 -3.40 11.68
C THR A 28 -6.86 -4.42 12.69
N ALA A 29 -6.39 -4.37 13.94
CA ALA A 29 -6.88 -5.24 15.01
C ALA A 29 -8.37 -5.05 15.29
N PHE A 30 -8.90 -3.82 15.16
CA PHE A 30 -10.33 -3.54 15.29
C PHE A 30 -11.14 -4.17 14.16
N LEU A 31 -10.68 -4.06 12.91
CA LEU A 31 -11.38 -4.61 11.74
C LEU A 31 -11.34 -6.14 11.70
N GLN A 32 -10.22 -6.76 12.10
CA GLN A 32 -10.09 -8.22 12.22
C GLN A 32 -11.05 -8.83 13.26
N LYS A 33 -11.61 -8.04 14.19
CA LYS A 33 -12.64 -8.55 15.11
C LYS A 33 -13.98 -8.84 14.43
N PHE A 34 -14.21 -8.29 13.22
CA PHE A 34 -15.40 -8.58 12.43
C PHE A 34 -15.25 -9.84 11.56
N THR A 35 -14.01 -10.23 11.23
CA THR A 35 -13.77 -11.42 10.40
C THR A 35 -13.95 -12.70 11.22
N PRO A 36 -14.65 -13.73 10.69
CA PRO A 36 -14.65 -15.05 11.30
C PRO A 36 -13.21 -15.58 11.43
N THR A 37 -12.88 -16.29 12.50
CA THR A 37 -11.58 -16.99 12.60
C THR A 37 -11.70 -18.37 11.99
N ASP A 38 -10.68 -18.85 11.26
CA ASP A 38 -10.69 -20.19 10.62
C ASP A 38 -10.89 -21.36 11.61
N ASN A 39 -10.68 -21.12 12.91
CA ASN A 39 -10.96 -22.07 13.99
C ASN A 39 -12.41 -22.04 14.49
N ASP A 40 -13.24 -21.12 14.01
CA ASP A 40 -14.70 -21.19 14.15
C ASP A 40 -15.24 -22.16 13.09
N ASP A 41 -14.83 -23.42 13.19
CA ASP A 41 -15.49 -24.55 12.55
C ASP A 41 -16.96 -24.42 12.95
N GLY A 42 -17.86 -24.16 12.00
CA GLY A 42 -19.17 -23.43 12.08
C GLY A 42 -20.15 -23.73 13.22
N THR A 43 -19.76 -24.54 14.18
CA THR A 43 -20.15 -24.58 15.59
C THR A 43 -19.34 -23.62 16.46
N VAL A 44 -19.48 -22.30 16.30
CA VAL A 44 -19.44 -21.48 17.53
C VAL A 44 -20.60 -22.01 18.37
N PRO A 45 -20.39 -22.47 19.62
CA PRO A 45 -21.53 -22.80 20.44
C PRO A 45 -22.32 -21.51 20.59
N TYR A 46 -23.43 -21.42 19.85
CA TYR A 46 -24.59 -20.69 20.29
C TYR A 46 -24.96 -21.39 21.61
N GLU A 47 -24.23 -21.06 22.68
CA GLU A 47 -24.55 -21.47 24.04
C GLU A 47 -26.00 -21.05 24.18
N LYS A 48 -26.87 -22.07 24.20
CA LYS A 48 -28.30 -21.94 24.44
C LYS A 48 -28.45 -20.92 25.55
N SER A 49 -28.79 -19.69 25.20
CA SER A 49 -29.38 -18.74 26.13
C SER A 49 -30.51 -19.54 26.77
N HIS A 50 -30.37 -19.83 28.06
CA HIS A 50 -31.28 -20.69 28.80
C HIS A 50 -32.72 -20.36 28.40
N PRO A 51 -33.57 -21.36 28.10
CA PRO A 51 -34.99 -21.10 27.99
C PRO A 51 -35.43 -20.64 29.38
N VAL A 52 -35.62 -19.33 29.55
CA VAL A 52 -36.35 -18.81 30.70
C VAL A 52 -37.74 -19.41 30.58
N HIS A 53 -38.02 -20.35 31.47
CA HIS A 53 -39.25 -21.12 31.52
C HIS A 53 -40.37 -20.22 32.04
N ASN A 54 -40.78 -19.20 31.27
CA ASN A 54 -42.03 -18.49 31.52
C ASN A 54 -43.19 -19.32 30.96
N LYS A 55 -43.66 -20.24 31.80
CA LYS A 55 -45.01 -20.80 31.68
C LYS A 55 -46.01 -19.70 32.01
N HIS A 56 -46.39 -18.90 31.02
CA HIS A 56 -47.77 -18.40 30.95
C HIS A 56 -48.27 -18.48 29.52
N GLN A 57 -49.11 -19.49 29.31
CA GLN A 57 -50.00 -19.62 28.17
C GLN A 57 -50.84 -18.35 28.03
N HIS A 58 -50.78 -17.71 26.87
CA HIS A 58 -51.98 -17.16 26.25
C HIS A 58 -51.90 -17.40 24.74
N ASN A 59 -52.88 -18.17 24.26
CA ASN A 59 -53.17 -18.37 22.84
C ASN A 59 -53.52 -17.02 22.19
N VAL A 60 -52.67 -16.53 21.29
CA VAL A 60 -53.05 -15.58 20.23
C VAL A 60 -52.17 -15.84 19.00
N GLY A 61 -52.82 -16.18 17.89
CA GLY A 61 -52.40 -15.87 16.51
C GLY A 61 -51.16 -16.56 15.95
N ASP A 62 -51.39 -17.51 15.04
CA ASP A 62 -50.47 -17.78 13.93
C ASP A 62 -50.17 -16.47 13.18
N ASP A 63 -48.95 -15.95 13.31
CA ASP A 63 -48.19 -15.21 12.29
C ASP A 63 -46.79 -14.90 12.88
N ASP A 64 -45.74 -15.08 12.08
CA ASP A 64 -44.31 -14.82 12.36
C ASP A 64 -43.54 -15.80 13.29
N VAL A 65 -43.47 -17.07 12.89
CA VAL A 65 -42.28 -17.88 13.20
C VAL A 65 -41.15 -17.45 12.26
N LEU A 66 -40.47 -16.36 12.59
CA LEU A 66 -39.19 -16.01 11.97
C LEU A 66 -38.22 -17.19 12.15
N ASP A 67 -37.86 -17.79 11.02
CA ASP A 67 -37.13 -19.04 10.94
C ASP A 67 -35.76 -18.91 11.64
N LYS A 68 -35.47 -19.81 12.58
CA LYS A 68 -34.18 -19.88 13.30
C LYS A 68 -33.00 -20.09 12.33
N THR A 69 -33.25 -20.41 11.07
CA THR A 69 -32.24 -20.53 10.02
C THR A 69 -31.70 -19.18 9.51
N GLU A 70 -32.42 -18.07 9.69
CA GLU A 70 -32.04 -16.77 9.14
C GLU A 70 -30.88 -16.11 9.94
N TYR A 71 -30.86 -16.34 11.27
CA TYR A 71 -29.83 -15.80 12.17
C TYR A 71 -28.49 -16.55 12.10
N SER A 72 -28.48 -17.79 11.59
CA SER A 72 -27.25 -18.57 11.36
C SER A 72 -26.43 -18.09 10.15
N ARG A 73 -26.86 -17.03 9.47
CA ARG A 73 -26.16 -16.40 8.32
C ARG A 73 -25.59 -15.01 8.65
N CYS A 74 -25.19 -14.77 9.89
CA CYS A 74 -24.43 -13.57 10.23
C CYS A 74 -23.05 -13.66 9.59
N HIS A 75 -22.76 -12.77 8.64
CA HIS A 75 -21.52 -12.80 7.84
C HIS A 75 -20.30 -12.30 8.63
N PHE A 76 -20.55 -11.56 9.72
CA PHE A 76 -19.49 -10.94 10.52
C PHE A 76 -19.62 -11.35 11.98
N ARG A 77 -18.46 -11.58 12.61
CA ARG A 77 -18.37 -11.75 14.06
C ARG A 77 -18.83 -10.47 14.75
N SER A 78 -19.65 -10.63 15.79
CA SER A 78 -20.08 -9.51 16.61
C SER A 78 -19.28 -9.43 17.91
N PHE A 79 -19.03 -8.21 18.37
CA PHE A 79 -18.32 -7.95 19.62
C PHE A 79 -18.80 -6.63 20.22
N VAL A 80 -18.56 -6.45 21.52
CA VAL A 80 -19.00 -5.25 22.23
C VAL A 80 -17.89 -4.20 22.24
N THR A 81 -18.24 -2.93 22.06
CA THR A 81 -17.28 -1.83 22.08
C THR A 81 -17.90 -0.55 22.64
N SER A 82 -17.07 0.30 23.25
CA SER A 82 -17.46 1.61 23.76
C SER A 82 -17.59 2.63 22.64
N THR A 83 -18.72 3.31 22.54
CA THR A 83 -19.01 4.34 21.55
C THR A 83 -19.54 5.60 22.23
N THR A 84 -19.83 6.64 21.47
CA THR A 84 -20.43 7.88 21.97
C THR A 84 -21.71 8.14 21.19
N LEU A 85 -22.82 8.38 21.88
CA LEU A 85 -24.05 8.87 21.28
C LEU A 85 -23.94 10.39 21.17
N LEU A 86 -23.60 10.88 19.99
CA LEU A 86 -23.44 12.30 19.79
C LEU A 86 -24.79 13.03 19.86
N PRO A 87 -24.83 14.28 20.35
CA PRO A 87 -25.99 15.15 20.20
C PRO A 87 -26.36 15.33 18.72
N PRO A 88 -27.53 15.91 18.41
CA PRO A 88 -27.95 16.13 17.03
C PRO A 88 -26.83 16.79 16.19
N SER A 89 -26.41 16.11 15.12
CA SER A 89 -25.31 16.55 14.24
C SER A 89 -23.93 16.68 14.90
N GLY A 90 -23.69 16.09 16.07
CA GLY A 90 -22.39 16.11 16.74
C GLY A 90 -21.96 17.44 17.35
N VAL A 91 -22.87 18.41 17.43
CA VAL A 91 -22.58 19.74 17.96
C VAL A 91 -22.28 19.66 19.45
N LYS A 92 -21.39 20.54 19.93
CA LYS A 92 -21.05 20.76 21.35
C LYS A 92 -20.35 19.59 22.06
N MET A 93 -20.40 18.36 21.58
CA MET A 93 -19.76 17.21 22.26
C MET A 93 -18.43 16.83 21.61
N ARG A 94 -17.37 16.71 22.42
CA ARG A 94 -16.09 16.14 21.96
C ARG A 94 -16.17 14.62 21.90
N CYS A 95 -15.55 13.99 20.90
CA CYS A 95 -15.31 12.54 20.90
C CYS A 95 -14.12 12.15 21.79
N PHE A 96 -14.02 10.87 22.14
CA PHE A 96 -12.90 10.31 22.90
C PHE A 96 -11.55 10.42 22.16
N GLY A 97 -10.46 10.51 22.93
CA GLY A 97 -9.08 10.49 22.41
C GLY A 97 -8.60 11.77 21.72
N SER A 98 -7.28 11.94 21.63
CA SER A 98 -6.66 13.09 20.93
C SER A 98 -6.81 12.95 19.41
N THR A 99 -6.95 14.06 18.68
CA THR A 99 -7.03 14.03 17.20
C THR A 99 -5.75 13.52 16.54
N ARG A 100 -4.61 13.58 17.24
CA ARG A 100 -3.32 13.07 16.75
C ARG A 100 -3.25 11.55 16.74
N GLU A 101 -3.77 10.91 17.79
CA GLU A 101 -3.72 9.45 17.96
C GLU A 101 -4.99 8.77 17.45
N TYR A 102 -6.12 9.47 17.43
CA TYR A 102 -7.44 8.99 17.03
C TYR A 102 -7.97 9.85 15.88
N THR A 103 -7.27 9.79 14.76
CA THR A 103 -7.50 10.69 13.62
C THR A 103 -8.85 10.44 12.97
N VAL A 104 -9.14 9.16 12.74
CA VAL A 104 -10.35 8.67 12.05
C VAL A 104 -11.21 7.91 13.05
N GLY A 105 -12.53 8.09 12.95
CA GLY A 105 -13.51 7.28 13.66
C GLY A 105 -14.53 6.66 12.71
N ALA A 106 -15.32 5.73 13.25
CA ALA A 106 -16.40 5.01 12.58
C ALA A 106 -17.75 5.39 13.18
N ILE A 107 -18.79 5.45 12.34
CA ILE A 107 -20.18 5.64 12.76
C ILE A 107 -20.95 4.33 12.58
N PHE A 108 -21.76 3.97 13.56
CA PHE A 108 -22.67 2.82 13.52
C PHE A 108 -24.10 3.30 13.71
N ALA A 109 -25.04 2.85 12.87
CA ALA A 109 -26.46 3.11 13.08
C ALA A 109 -27.03 2.18 14.14
N LEU A 110 -27.91 2.71 14.98
CA LEU A 110 -28.66 1.95 15.98
C LEU A 110 -29.90 1.29 15.33
N PRO A 111 -30.45 0.23 15.96
CA PRO A 111 -31.73 -0.35 15.56
C PRO A 111 -32.89 0.65 15.56
N SER A 112 -33.91 0.33 14.78
CA SER A 112 -35.14 1.10 14.73
C SER A 112 -36.22 0.47 15.60
N HIS A 113 -36.84 1.29 16.45
CA HIS A 113 -37.95 0.91 17.32
C HIS A 113 -39.07 1.94 17.18
N ASP A 114 -40.31 1.51 17.39
CA ASP A 114 -41.50 2.36 17.20
C ASP A 114 -41.69 3.32 18.37
N ASN A 115 -41.19 2.97 19.56
CA ASN A 115 -41.23 3.81 20.75
C ASN A 115 -40.03 3.59 21.67
N ASP A 116 -39.84 4.54 22.58
CA ASP A 116 -38.73 4.58 23.54
C ASP A 116 -38.72 3.37 24.51
N ASN A 117 -39.89 2.84 24.86
CA ASN A 117 -39.98 1.71 25.79
C ASN A 117 -39.45 0.42 25.15
N GLU A 118 -39.80 0.17 23.89
CA GLU A 118 -39.29 -0.98 23.13
C GLU A 118 -37.78 -0.91 22.93
N GLU A 119 -37.25 0.28 22.62
CA GLU A 119 -35.80 0.47 22.50
C GLU A 119 -35.11 0.21 23.85
N GLU A 120 -35.66 0.73 24.93
CA GLU A 120 -35.08 0.56 26.27
C GLU A 120 -35.08 -0.92 26.70
N GLU A 121 -36.17 -1.65 26.48
CA GLU A 121 -36.25 -3.08 26.79
C GLU A 121 -35.32 -3.91 25.90
N ALA A 122 -35.20 -3.57 24.62
CA ALA A 122 -34.24 -4.20 23.71
C ALA A 122 -32.79 -3.94 24.14
N ALA A 123 -32.45 -2.70 24.50
CA ALA A 123 -31.13 -2.31 24.98
C ALA A 123 -30.77 -3.03 26.29
N LYS A 124 -31.69 -3.07 27.27
CA LYS A 124 -31.50 -3.79 28.54
C LYS A 124 -31.29 -5.29 28.32
N ARG A 125 -32.14 -5.92 27.50
CA ARG A 125 -32.04 -7.35 27.17
C ARG A 125 -30.70 -7.69 26.53
N ALA A 126 -30.24 -6.84 25.62
CA ALA A 126 -28.96 -6.99 24.94
C ALA A 126 -27.74 -6.53 25.74
N LYS A 127 -27.95 -5.97 26.94
CA LYS A 127 -26.90 -5.40 27.80
C LYS A 127 -26.13 -4.28 27.07
N ALA A 128 -26.87 -3.45 26.35
CA ALA A 128 -26.37 -2.18 25.83
C ALA A 128 -26.46 -1.12 26.93
N TRP A 129 -25.30 -0.66 27.40
CA TRP A 129 -25.19 0.21 28.56
C TRP A 129 -24.86 1.64 28.16
N SER A 130 -25.50 2.63 28.79
CA SER A 130 -25.26 4.04 28.50
C SER A 130 -24.98 4.86 29.76
N TRP A 131 -23.92 5.66 29.70
CA TRP A 131 -23.54 6.61 30.73
C TRP A 131 -23.56 8.04 30.18
N PRO A 132 -24.02 9.02 30.98
CA PRO A 132 -24.02 10.42 30.57
C PRO A 132 -22.60 11.02 30.57
N SER A 133 -22.49 12.24 30.04
CA SER A 133 -21.23 12.96 29.99
C SER A 133 -20.61 13.14 31.38
N GLY A 134 -19.28 13.09 31.46
CA GLY A 134 -18.53 13.24 32.71
C GLY A 134 -18.31 11.93 33.48
N TYR A 135 -18.92 10.84 33.03
CA TYR A 135 -18.58 9.49 33.48
C TYR A 135 -17.60 8.90 32.47
N SER A 136 -16.32 8.80 32.86
CA SER A 136 -15.41 7.89 32.19
C SER A 136 -15.56 6.56 32.90
N ALA A 137 -16.37 5.69 32.33
CA ALA A 137 -16.24 4.32 32.70
C ALA A 137 -14.93 3.85 32.00
N LYS A 138 -13.96 3.32 32.75
CA LYS A 138 -12.85 2.57 32.16
C LYS A 138 -13.40 1.20 31.74
N THR A 139 -14.44 1.23 30.91
CA THR A 139 -15.53 0.25 30.90
C THR A 139 -15.14 -1.06 30.26
N GLU A 140 -14.16 -1.03 29.37
CA GLU A 140 -13.53 -2.21 28.79
C GLU A 140 -12.87 -3.13 29.84
N PHE A 141 -12.52 -2.60 31.03
CA PHE A 141 -12.01 -3.41 32.16
C PHE A 141 -13.11 -3.94 33.09
N ASN A 142 -14.33 -3.51 32.83
CA ASN A 142 -15.46 -3.51 33.76
C ASN A 142 -16.66 -4.26 33.18
N ILE A 143 -16.58 -4.62 31.90
CA ILE A 143 -17.57 -5.42 31.19
C ILE A 143 -16.88 -6.70 30.69
N ASP A 144 -17.50 -7.85 30.94
CA ASP A 144 -16.97 -9.13 30.48
C ASP A 144 -17.17 -9.32 28.95
N PRO A 145 -16.54 -10.32 28.32
CA PRO A 145 -16.74 -10.60 26.89
C PRO A 145 -18.20 -10.90 26.50
N LYS A 146 -19.07 -11.28 27.45
CA LYS A 146 -20.50 -11.51 27.24
C LYS A 146 -21.34 -10.23 27.33
N GLY A 147 -20.73 -9.09 27.68
CA GLY A 147 -21.40 -7.79 27.82
C GLY A 147 -21.96 -7.54 29.22
N ASN A 148 -21.68 -8.39 30.21
CA ASN A 148 -22.13 -8.18 31.59
C ASN A 148 -21.27 -7.11 32.27
N LEU A 149 -21.92 -6.15 32.91
CA LEU A 149 -21.25 -5.22 33.80
C LEU A 149 -20.76 -5.98 35.04
N MET A 150 -19.44 -6.19 35.17
CA MET A 150 -18.83 -6.85 36.33
C MET A 150 -18.49 -5.86 37.44
N ASN A 151 -18.02 -4.68 37.06
CA ASN A 151 -17.68 -3.56 37.93
C ASN A 151 -18.05 -2.27 37.20
N GLY A 152 -18.48 -1.22 37.88
CA GLY A 152 -18.83 0.02 37.19
C GLY A 152 -19.77 0.90 37.97
N ARG A 153 -20.06 2.07 37.42
CA ARG A 153 -21.02 3.01 38.00
C ARG A 153 -22.42 2.69 37.51
N GLU A 154 -22.95 1.55 37.95
CA GLU A 154 -24.31 1.11 37.61
C GLU A 154 -25.34 2.15 38.05
N GLU A 155 -25.08 2.83 39.17
CA GLU A 155 -25.91 3.91 39.71
C GLU A 155 -26.01 5.12 38.79
N ALA A 156 -25.11 5.26 37.82
CA ALA A 156 -25.06 6.36 36.87
C ALA A 156 -25.56 5.97 35.46
N LEU A 157 -26.06 4.74 35.30
CA LEU A 157 -26.64 4.30 34.03
C LEU A 157 -27.91 5.10 33.72
N VAL A 158 -28.06 5.45 32.45
CA VAL A 158 -29.26 6.07 31.89
C VAL A 158 -29.74 5.26 30.71
N SER A 159 -31.03 5.30 30.38
CA SER A 159 -31.53 4.69 29.13
C SER A 159 -31.06 5.49 27.90
N LEU A 160 -31.09 4.88 26.71
CA LEU A 160 -30.77 5.59 25.46
C LEU A 160 -31.69 6.81 25.22
N PRO A 161 -33.02 6.72 25.38
CA PRO A 161 -33.89 7.90 25.35
C PRO A 161 -33.52 8.95 26.40
N GLY A 162 -33.19 8.51 27.62
CA GLY A 162 -32.69 9.39 28.68
C GLY A 162 -31.40 10.12 28.28
N LEU A 163 -30.49 9.43 27.60
CA LEU A 163 -29.24 10.01 27.11
C LEU A 163 -29.48 11.04 26.00
N ARG A 164 -30.43 10.81 25.08
CA ARG A 164 -30.86 11.81 24.08
C ARG A 164 -31.43 13.06 24.72
N LYS A 165 -32.24 12.89 25.77
CA LYS A 165 -32.75 14.03 26.55
C LYS A 165 -31.61 14.84 27.17
N LEU A 166 -30.59 14.18 27.73
CA LEU A 166 -29.41 14.86 28.26
C LEU A 166 -28.59 15.56 27.16
N ASN A 167 -28.41 14.93 26.00
CA ASN A 167 -27.76 15.56 24.86
C ASN A 167 -28.50 16.82 24.37
N ASN A 168 -29.83 16.78 24.33
CA ASN A 168 -30.67 17.94 24.03
C ASN A 168 -30.45 19.05 25.08
N ASP A 169 -30.50 18.69 26.37
CA ASP A 169 -30.24 19.61 27.47
C ASP A 169 -28.86 20.26 27.33
N TYR A 170 -27.82 19.47 27.03
CA TYR A 170 -26.48 20.00 26.80
C TYR A 170 -26.46 21.03 25.69
N CYS A 171 -27.21 20.85 24.60
CA CYS A 171 -27.21 21.77 23.47
C CYS A 171 -27.98 23.07 23.77
N HIS A 172 -29.08 22.99 24.52
CA HIS A 172 -30.07 24.08 24.57
C HIS A 172 -30.22 24.74 25.94
N LYS A 173 -29.84 24.09 27.04
CA LYS A 173 -29.92 24.69 28.37
C LYS A 173 -28.65 25.45 28.71
N GLU A 174 -28.84 26.54 29.47
CA GLU A 174 -27.75 27.31 30.07
C GLU A 174 -27.11 26.54 31.22
N ASP A 175 -27.93 25.91 32.07
CA ASP A 175 -27.47 25.08 33.18
C ASP A 175 -27.84 23.61 32.95
N TYR A 176 -26.89 22.70 33.14
CA TYR A 176 -27.10 21.25 32.98
C TYR A 176 -26.12 20.42 33.80
N GLU A 177 -26.42 19.14 33.97
CA GLU A 177 -25.65 18.24 34.83
C GLU A 177 -24.58 17.46 34.04
N ILE A 178 -23.36 17.40 34.55
CA ILE A 178 -22.28 16.56 34.02
C ILE A 178 -21.66 15.80 35.19
N GLY A 179 -21.56 14.48 35.10
CA GLY A 179 -20.87 13.69 36.13
C GLY A 179 -21.47 13.83 37.54
N GLY A 180 -22.77 14.04 37.68
CA GLY A 180 -23.42 14.28 38.98
C GLY A 180 -23.37 15.73 39.47
N ARG A 181 -22.87 16.67 38.65
CA ARG A 181 -22.64 18.07 39.06
C ARG A 181 -23.37 19.05 38.14
N LEU A 182 -24.11 19.98 38.73
CA LEU A 182 -24.70 21.10 38.01
C LEU A 182 -23.62 22.07 37.51
N ILE A 183 -23.52 22.24 36.21
CA ILE A 183 -22.65 23.21 35.56
C ILE A 183 -23.46 24.47 35.24
N LYS A 184 -23.10 25.59 35.87
CA LYS A 184 -23.76 26.88 35.64
C LYS A 184 -23.17 27.62 34.45
N GLY A 185 -24.01 28.20 33.60
CA GLY A 185 -23.60 28.90 32.37
C GLY A 185 -23.11 27.98 31.25
N GLY A 186 -23.16 26.66 31.48
CA GLY A 186 -22.84 25.62 30.52
C GLY A 186 -21.36 25.54 30.17
N LEU A 187 -21.03 24.58 29.30
CA LEU A 187 -19.72 24.45 28.67
C LEU A 187 -19.84 24.76 27.19
N LYS A 188 -18.82 25.39 26.62
CA LYS A 188 -18.67 25.49 25.16
C LYS A 188 -18.59 24.09 24.53
N THR A 189 -17.86 23.19 25.18
CA THR A 189 -17.70 21.81 24.72
C THR A 189 -17.93 20.83 25.86
N VAL A 190 -18.87 19.93 25.67
CA VAL A 190 -19.28 18.89 26.59
C VAL A 190 -18.36 17.67 26.40
N PRO A 191 -17.89 17.03 27.49
CA PRO A 191 -17.17 15.77 27.40
C PRO A 191 -17.99 14.68 26.68
N TYR A 192 -17.34 13.68 26.09
CA TYR A 192 -18.04 12.54 25.51
C TYR A 192 -18.91 11.85 26.57
N ASN A 193 -20.05 11.32 26.12
CA ASN A 193 -20.78 10.27 26.83
C ASN A 193 -20.33 8.89 26.33
N GLU A 194 -20.78 7.83 26.98
CA GLU A 194 -20.36 6.48 26.64
C GLU A 194 -21.56 5.54 26.45
N VAL A 195 -21.61 4.87 25.31
CA VAL A 195 -22.59 3.84 24.97
C VAL A 195 -21.84 2.56 24.62
N TYR A 196 -21.99 1.54 25.43
CA TYR A 196 -21.40 0.24 25.21
C TYR A 196 -22.39 -0.64 24.44
N VAL A 197 -22.05 -0.97 23.19
CA VAL A 197 -22.97 -1.66 22.27
C VAL A 197 -22.26 -2.72 21.44
N ARG A 198 -23.02 -3.75 21.04
CA ARG A 198 -22.54 -4.82 20.17
C ARG A 198 -22.53 -4.35 18.71
N VAL A 199 -21.39 -4.41 18.06
CA VAL A 199 -21.19 -4.14 16.63
C VAL A 199 -20.92 -5.44 15.87
N GLY A 200 -21.11 -5.45 14.55
CA GLY A 200 -20.96 -6.64 13.71
C GLY A 200 -22.27 -7.41 13.52
N GLY A 201 -22.18 -8.72 13.26
CA GLY A 201 -23.35 -9.57 12.98
C GLY A 201 -23.87 -9.38 11.55
N ALA A 202 -24.65 -8.32 11.34
CA ALA A 202 -25.09 -7.91 10.01
C ALA A 202 -23.97 -7.22 9.22
N GLY A 203 -24.08 -7.22 7.88
CA GLY A 203 -23.21 -6.42 7.03
C GLY A 203 -23.52 -4.93 7.15
N ARG A 204 -23.06 -4.15 6.17
CA ARG A 204 -23.47 -2.76 6.06
C ARG A 204 -24.86 -2.72 5.45
N ILE A 205 -25.81 -2.08 6.13
CA ILE A 205 -27.20 -1.97 5.69
C ILE A 205 -27.50 -0.52 5.27
N ILE A 206 -28.08 -0.33 4.08
CA ILE A 206 -28.50 0.96 3.53
C ILE A 206 -29.99 0.87 3.21
N ASN A 207 -30.82 1.79 3.72
CA ASN A 207 -32.28 1.77 3.52
C ASN A 207 -32.93 0.40 3.84
N GLY A 208 -32.44 -0.29 4.88
CA GLY A 208 -32.95 -1.60 5.29
C GLY A 208 -32.50 -2.79 4.43
N VAL A 209 -31.57 -2.59 3.50
CA VAL A 209 -31.02 -3.64 2.63
C VAL A 209 -29.52 -3.82 2.90
N ASP A 210 -29.07 -5.06 3.08
CA ASP A 210 -27.64 -5.38 3.18
C ASP A 210 -26.95 -5.12 1.84
N VAL A 211 -25.87 -4.33 1.84
CA VAL A 211 -25.19 -3.89 0.61
C VAL A 211 -24.59 -5.06 -0.18
N ALA A 212 -24.14 -6.11 0.50
CA ALA A 212 -23.49 -7.22 -0.18
C ALA A 212 -24.48 -8.28 -0.65
N THR A 213 -25.46 -8.65 0.19
CA THR A 213 -26.43 -9.70 -0.18
C THR A 213 -27.63 -9.17 -0.94
N GLN A 214 -27.89 -7.85 -0.90
CA GLN A 214 -29.09 -7.21 -1.44
C GLN A 214 -30.39 -7.72 -0.79
N GLU A 215 -30.30 -8.38 0.36
CA GLU A 215 -31.45 -8.86 1.14
C GLU A 215 -31.89 -7.81 2.16
N LYS A 216 -33.19 -7.79 2.48
CA LYS A 216 -33.67 -7.01 3.61
C LYS A 216 -33.03 -7.54 4.89
N ARG A 217 -32.38 -6.65 5.64
CA ARG A 217 -31.81 -6.97 6.94
C ARG A 217 -32.05 -5.86 7.93
N TYR A 218 -32.20 -6.26 9.18
CA TYR A 218 -32.44 -5.34 10.29
C TYR A 218 -31.25 -5.34 11.24
N ARG A 219 -31.05 -4.21 11.90
CA ARG A 219 -30.07 -4.07 12.97
C ARG A 219 -30.68 -4.57 14.26
N SER A 220 -29.86 -5.19 15.11
CA SER A 220 -30.31 -5.71 16.40
C SER A 220 -29.27 -5.42 17.48
N PHE A 221 -29.73 -5.03 18.67
CA PHE A 221 -28.83 -4.94 19.81
C PHE A 221 -28.30 -6.31 20.24
N ASP A 222 -29.09 -7.39 20.06
CA ASP A 222 -28.74 -8.74 20.50
C ASP A 222 -27.62 -9.35 19.66
N HIS A 223 -27.71 -9.21 18.33
CA HIS A 223 -26.82 -9.87 17.39
C HIS A 223 -25.70 -8.95 16.86
N GLY A 224 -25.87 -7.64 17.04
CA GLY A 224 -24.95 -6.62 16.58
C GLY A 224 -25.61 -5.64 15.61
N ILE A 225 -25.23 -4.38 15.73
CA ILE A 225 -25.82 -3.28 14.96
C ILE A 225 -25.25 -3.15 13.53
N GLY A 226 -24.40 -4.09 13.11
CA GLY A 226 -23.81 -4.17 11.78
C GLY A 226 -22.41 -3.57 11.66
N LEU A 227 -21.93 -3.47 10.41
CA LEU A 227 -20.70 -2.79 10.04
C LEU A 227 -20.84 -1.26 10.09
N PRO A 228 -19.71 -0.50 10.10
CA PRO A 228 -19.76 0.95 10.03
C PRO A 228 -20.54 1.48 8.83
N ILE A 229 -21.34 2.52 9.04
CA ILE A 229 -22.13 3.19 8.01
C ILE A 229 -21.47 4.46 7.48
N ALA A 230 -20.47 5.00 8.18
CA ALA A 230 -19.65 6.14 7.74
C ALA A 230 -18.30 6.17 8.47
N LEU A 231 -17.34 6.88 7.89
CA LEU A 231 -16.10 7.28 8.53
C LEU A 231 -16.12 8.79 8.80
N PHE A 232 -15.44 9.23 9.85
CA PHE A 232 -15.32 10.65 10.14
C PHE A 232 -13.93 11.05 10.60
N VAL A 233 -13.58 12.31 10.32
CA VAL A 233 -12.43 13.02 10.90
C VAL A 233 -12.90 14.20 11.73
N ARG A 234 -12.02 14.65 12.63
CA ARG A 234 -12.30 15.77 13.54
C ARG A 234 -11.52 17.04 13.22
N THR A 235 -10.56 16.97 12.30
CA THR A 235 -9.91 18.15 11.75
C THR A 235 -9.99 18.11 10.23
N ALA A 236 -10.10 19.28 9.61
CA ALA A 236 -10.15 19.42 8.15
C ALA A 236 -8.73 19.54 7.55
N SER A 237 -7.71 19.01 8.22
CA SER A 237 -6.35 19.01 7.68
C SER A 237 -6.21 17.96 6.57
N TYR A 238 -5.38 18.23 5.56
CA TYR A 238 -5.08 17.25 4.51
C TYR A 238 -4.60 15.91 5.09
N LYS A 239 -3.82 15.94 6.17
CA LYS A 239 -3.38 14.75 6.89
C LYS A 239 -4.54 13.88 7.33
N ASP A 240 -5.51 14.46 7.99
CA ASP A 240 -6.62 13.71 8.55
C ASP A 240 -7.52 13.16 7.43
N LEU A 241 -7.75 13.97 6.39
CA LEU A 241 -8.51 13.55 5.21
C LEU A 241 -7.83 12.38 4.49
N ILE A 242 -6.50 12.42 4.31
CA ILE A 242 -5.73 11.32 3.72
C ILE A 242 -5.79 10.08 4.62
N ALA A 243 -5.63 10.22 5.93
CA ALA A 243 -5.76 9.11 6.88
C ALA A 243 -7.14 8.45 6.81
N MET A 244 -8.19 9.24 6.57
CA MET A 244 -9.55 8.73 6.37
C MET A 244 -9.70 7.94 5.06
N LEU A 245 -9.14 8.44 3.96
CA LEU A 245 -9.13 7.70 2.68
C LEU A 245 -8.37 6.37 2.79
N ARG A 246 -7.23 6.36 3.48
CA ARG A 246 -6.45 5.14 3.76
C ARG A 246 -7.20 4.17 4.65
N THR A 247 -7.90 4.68 5.67
CA THR A 247 -8.73 3.86 6.54
C THR A 247 -9.89 3.22 5.76
N ARG A 248 -10.49 3.95 4.82
CA ARG A 248 -11.49 3.40 3.89
C ARG A 248 -10.89 2.27 3.04
N ALA A 249 -9.69 2.46 2.48
CA ALA A 249 -9.00 1.42 1.73
C ALA A 249 -8.72 0.17 2.57
N ARG A 250 -8.26 0.34 3.82
CA ARG A 250 -8.06 -0.74 4.78
C ARG A 250 -9.35 -1.52 5.05
N MET A 251 -10.46 -0.81 5.26
CA MET A 251 -11.75 -1.44 5.45
C MET A 251 -12.16 -2.27 4.23
N VAL A 252 -11.92 -1.78 3.01
CA VAL A 252 -12.15 -2.54 1.77
C VAL A 252 -11.26 -3.78 1.70
N SER A 253 -9.99 -3.68 2.09
CA SER A 253 -9.06 -4.81 2.09
C SER A 253 -9.44 -5.91 3.09
N ILE A 254 -9.91 -5.55 4.28
CA ILE A 254 -10.19 -6.53 5.36
C ILE A 254 -11.63 -7.06 5.30
N LEU A 255 -12.60 -6.19 5.02
CA LEU A 255 -14.03 -6.52 5.05
C LEU A 255 -14.63 -6.75 3.66
N SER A 256 -13.82 -6.71 2.61
CA SER A 256 -14.19 -6.81 1.20
C SER A 256 -14.95 -5.59 0.63
N ARG A 257 -14.65 -5.27 -0.64
CA ARG A 257 -15.23 -4.12 -1.38
C ARG A 257 -16.75 -4.12 -1.37
N GLN A 258 -17.38 -5.27 -1.54
CA GLN A 258 -18.84 -5.43 -1.59
C GLN A 258 -19.57 -4.93 -0.33
N HIS A 259 -18.91 -4.89 0.84
CA HIS A 259 -19.54 -4.43 2.08
C HIS A 259 -19.26 -2.95 2.38
N ILE A 260 -18.15 -2.39 1.88
CA ILE A 260 -17.65 -1.07 2.28
C ILE A 260 -17.74 -0.02 1.17
N TYR A 261 -17.91 -0.42 -0.08
CA TYR A 261 -17.94 0.49 -1.23
C TYR A 261 -18.92 1.66 -1.04
N GLY A 262 -18.48 2.87 -1.35
CA GLY A 262 -19.28 4.09 -1.19
C GLY A 262 -19.65 4.43 0.26
N ILE A 263 -18.81 4.08 1.24
CA ILE A 263 -18.99 4.52 2.63
C ILE A 263 -18.86 6.06 2.74
N PRO A 264 -19.89 6.78 3.25
CA PRO A 264 -19.82 8.22 3.45
C PRO A 264 -18.64 8.65 4.32
N LEU A 265 -18.05 9.78 3.94
CA LEU A 265 -16.94 10.41 4.63
C LEU A 265 -17.41 11.72 5.26
N LEU A 266 -17.15 11.90 6.54
CA LEU A 266 -17.69 12.99 7.34
C LEU A 266 -16.58 13.81 7.98
N TYR A 267 -16.84 15.10 8.18
CA TYR A 267 -16.11 15.95 9.09
C TYR A 267 -17.04 16.29 10.26
N MET A 268 -16.59 16.03 11.49
CA MET A 268 -17.36 16.33 12.69
C MET A 268 -16.50 17.09 13.70
N ASP A 269 -16.96 18.28 14.07
CA ASP A 269 -16.29 19.14 15.04
C ASP A 269 -17.33 19.70 16.03
N PRO A 270 -17.04 19.79 17.34
CA PRO A 270 -17.99 20.33 18.31
C PRO A 270 -18.50 21.74 17.98
N ASP A 271 -17.66 22.56 17.36
CA ASP A 271 -17.98 23.95 17.01
C ASP A 271 -18.73 24.05 15.68
N CYS A 272 -18.44 23.18 14.72
CA CYS A 272 -19.01 23.23 13.37
C CYS A 272 -20.11 22.19 13.08
N GLY A 273 -20.32 21.24 14.00
CA GLY A 273 -21.18 20.09 13.82
C GLY A 273 -20.72 19.16 12.69
N LEU A 274 -21.70 18.48 12.10
CA LEU A 274 -21.53 17.51 11.02
C LEU A 274 -21.47 18.19 9.65
N ARG A 275 -20.45 17.83 8.87
CA ARG A 275 -20.36 18.13 7.43
C ARG A 275 -20.06 16.86 6.66
N VAL A 276 -20.62 16.75 5.46
CA VAL A 276 -20.39 15.62 4.57
C VAL A 276 -19.32 15.98 3.56
N LEU A 277 -18.28 15.16 3.47
CA LEU A 277 -17.32 15.24 2.38
C LEU A 277 -17.94 14.58 1.15
N THR A 278 -18.78 15.36 0.46
CA THR A 278 -19.53 14.89 -0.71
C THR A 278 -18.61 14.32 -1.78
N ASP A 279 -19.14 13.45 -2.66
CA ASP A 279 -18.37 12.92 -3.79
C ASP A 279 -17.60 14.02 -4.52
N LYS A 280 -18.24 15.15 -4.86
CA LYS A 280 -17.59 16.31 -5.51
C LYS A 280 -16.36 16.80 -4.74
N LEU A 281 -16.47 16.97 -3.42
CA LEU A 281 -15.34 17.40 -2.58
C LEU A 281 -14.24 16.33 -2.48
N GLN A 282 -14.61 15.04 -2.52
CA GLN A 282 -13.63 13.96 -2.60
C GLN A 282 -12.87 14.03 -3.94
N LYS A 283 -13.55 14.34 -5.06
CA LYS A 283 -12.91 14.54 -6.38
C LYS A 283 -11.91 15.70 -6.33
N GLU A 284 -12.34 16.86 -5.81
CA GLU A 284 -11.50 18.05 -5.65
C GLU A 284 -10.31 17.78 -4.73
N LEU A 285 -10.52 17.02 -3.64
CA LEU A 285 -9.45 16.60 -2.74
C LEU A 285 -8.43 15.74 -3.48
N LEU A 286 -8.86 14.75 -4.26
CA LEU A 286 -7.96 13.89 -5.03
C LEU A 286 -7.17 14.68 -6.09
N GLN A 287 -7.80 15.62 -6.80
CA GLN A 287 -7.14 16.51 -7.75
C GLN A 287 -6.13 17.44 -7.05
N THR A 288 -6.46 17.91 -5.84
CA THR A 288 -5.51 18.71 -5.05
C THR A 288 -4.35 17.86 -4.55
N MET A 289 -4.62 16.61 -4.15
CA MET A 289 -3.60 15.65 -3.74
C MET A 289 -2.64 15.31 -4.90
N SER A 290 -3.15 15.13 -6.12
CA SER A 290 -2.34 14.79 -7.29
C SER A 290 -1.49 15.96 -7.79
N SER A 291 -1.97 17.19 -7.68
CA SER A 291 -1.32 18.38 -8.26
C SER A 291 -0.49 19.19 -7.28
N SER A 292 -0.93 19.28 -6.02
CA SER A 292 -0.49 20.35 -5.10
C SER A 292 0.08 19.83 -3.79
N LEU A 293 -0.24 18.60 -3.37
CA LEU A 293 0.28 18.06 -2.12
C LEU A 293 1.58 17.32 -2.36
N ASN A 294 2.64 17.85 -1.76
CA ASN A 294 3.97 17.26 -1.78
C ASN A 294 4.25 16.64 -0.40
N PRO A 295 4.36 15.32 -0.24
CA PRO A 295 4.46 14.71 1.10
C PRO A 295 5.73 15.14 1.86
N PHE A 296 6.82 15.53 1.17
CA PHE A 296 8.02 16.11 1.79
C PHE A 296 7.81 17.48 2.46
N GLN A 297 6.85 18.28 2.00
CA GLN A 297 6.61 19.62 2.58
C GLN A 297 5.73 19.55 3.83
N ASN A 298 5.26 18.36 4.19
CA ASN A 298 4.47 18.16 5.40
C ASN A 298 5.04 17.01 6.22
N PRO A 299 5.95 17.29 7.17
CA PRO A 299 6.53 16.29 8.09
C PRO A 299 5.49 15.48 8.88
N LEU A 300 4.22 15.93 8.89
CA LEU A 300 3.11 15.23 9.54
C LEU A 300 2.42 14.20 8.61
N LEU A 301 2.59 14.34 7.29
CA LEU A 301 2.19 13.40 6.22
C LEU A 301 3.33 12.46 5.82
N GLN A 302 4.57 12.94 5.95
CA GLN A 302 5.76 12.12 5.82
C GLN A 302 5.65 11.01 6.85
N HIS A 303 5.35 9.80 6.37
CA HIS A 303 5.51 8.62 7.20
C HIS A 303 6.92 8.69 7.78
N LYS A 304 7.09 8.32 9.06
CA LYS A 304 8.41 7.92 9.56
C LYS A 304 8.79 6.60 8.85
N ASN A 305 9.04 6.71 7.55
CA ASN A 305 9.48 5.69 6.61
C ASN A 305 11.00 5.59 6.61
N THR A 306 11.69 6.42 7.40
CA THR A 306 13.03 6.12 7.85
C THR A 306 12.95 4.80 8.60
N TYR A 307 13.24 3.72 7.88
CA TYR A 307 13.96 2.59 8.45
C TYR A 307 15.12 3.19 9.24
N SER A 308 14.95 3.41 10.56
CA SER A 308 16.11 3.47 11.42
C SER A 308 16.63 2.04 11.44
N MET A 309 17.56 1.75 10.55
CA MET A 309 18.34 0.52 10.53
C MET A 309 19.30 0.44 11.73
N ASP A 310 19.17 1.36 12.70
CA ASP A 310 19.84 1.30 14.00
C ASP A 310 19.24 0.14 14.81
N GLY A 311 19.67 -1.09 14.53
CA GLY A 311 19.84 -2.24 15.46
C GLY A 311 18.69 -2.71 16.35
N ASP A 312 17.58 -1.98 16.46
CA ASP A 312 16.47 -2.26 17.34
C ASP A 312 15.43 -3.05 16.54
N ASN A 313 15.40 -4.36 16.80
CA ASN A 313 14.59 -5.41 16.18
C ASN A 313 13.06 -5.21 16.17
N ASN A 314 12.52 -4.01 16.36
CA ASN A 314 11.09 -3.75 16.51
C ASN A 314 10.43 -2.92 15.38
N SER A 315 11.17 -2.27 14.47
CA SER A 315 10.57 -1.54 13.34
C SER A 315 10.34 -2.41 12.09
N SER A 316 10.81 -3.66 12.11
CA SER A 316 10.63 -4.69 11.08
C SER A 316 9.49 -5.66 11.40
N SER A 317 8.47 -5.23 12.16
CA SER A 317 7.35 -6.11 12.46
C SER A 317 6.52 -6.38 11.18
N PRO A 318 6.20 -7.64 10.86
CA PRO A 318 5.29 -7.99 9.76
C PRO A 318 3.95 -7.23 9.81
N GLN A 319 3.54 -6.81 11.01
CA GLN A 319 2.36 -5.99 11.27
C GLN A 319 2.45 -4.61 10.61
N HIS A 320 3.60 -3.95 10.61
CA HIS A 320 3.76 -2.63 9.98
C HIS A 320 3.71 -2.70 8.45
N LEU A 321 4.28 -3.76 7.86
CA LEU A 321 4.19 -4.01 6.42
C LEU A 321 2.75 -4.35 6.01
N GLN A 322 2.09 -5.23 6.76
CA GLN A 322 0.68 -5.55 6.56
C GLN A 322 -0.20 -4.30 6.64
N GLN A 323 0.02 -3.47 7.67
CA GLN A 323 -0.70 -2.22 7.84
C GLN A 323 -0.55 -1.30 6.62
N LYS A 324 0.64 -1.22 6.01
CA LYS A 324 0.89 -0.42 4.81
C LYS A 324 0.17 -0.96 3.59
N LEU A 325 0.21 -2.27 3.36
CA LEU A 325 -0.48 -2.91 2.23
C LEU A 325 -1.99 -2.67 2.32
N GLU A 326 -2.54 -2.67 3.53
CA GLU A 326 -3.95 -2.36 3.77
C GLU A 326 -4.30 -0.87 3.57
N GLU A 327 -3.34 0.06 3.64
CA GLU A 327 -3.58 1.51 3.44
C GLU A 327 -3.48 1.96 1.97
N LEU A 328 -3.12 1.07 1.06
CA LEU A 328 -2.90 1.40 -0.35
C LEU A 328 -4.19 1.84 -1.04
N ILE A 329 -4.11 2.91 -1.83
CA ILE A 329 -5.26 3.45 -2.56
C ILE A 329 -5.56 2.55 -3.77
N ASP A 330 -6.80 2.09 -3.89
CA ASP A 330 -7.31 1.42 -5.09
C ASP A 330 -7.59 2.49 -6.17
N LEU A 331 -6.68 2.63 -7.14
CA LEU A 331 -6.83 3.57 -8.27
C LEU A 331 -7.73 3.01 -9.38
N ASP A 332 -8.22 1.76 -9.24
CA ASP A 332 -9.16 1.14 -10.17
C ASP A 332 -10.62 1.37 -9.76
N ASP A 333 -10.87 2.16 -8.72
CA ASP A 333 -12.21 2.71 -8.53
C ASP A 333 -12.55 3.55 -9.77
N ASP A 334 -13.58 3.13 -10.52
CA ASP A 334 -14.05 3.80 -11.75
C ASP A 334 -14.23 5.30 -11.51
N ASN A 335 -14.60 5.69 -10.28
CA ASN A 335 -14.69 7.09 -9.90
C ASN A 335 -13.37 7.84 -10.06
N ILE A 336 -12.22 7.26 -9.68
CA ILE A 336 -10.92 7.92 -9.71
C ILE A 336 -10.42 8.07 -11.16
N ARG A 337 -10.50 7.01 -11.96
CA ARG A 337 -10.03 7.00 -13.36
C ARG A 337 -10.77 7.97 -14.28
N HIS A 338 -12.01 8.31 -13.94
CA HIS A 338 -12.78 9.32 -14.67
C HIS A 338 -12.45 10.77 -14.28
N ILE A 339 -11.73 10.97 -13.18
CA ILE A 339 -11.44 12.31 -12.62
C ILE A 339 -10.01 12.74 -12.89
N LEU A 340 -9.09 11.79 -12.80
CA LEU A 340 -7.66 12.05 -12.83
C LEU A 340 -7.05 11.56 -14.14
N THR A 341 -6.06 12.30 -14.62
CA THR A 341 -5.22 11.82 -15.72
C THR A 341 -4.33 10.66 -15.25
N PRO A 342 -3.78 9.84 -16.16
CA PRO A 342 -2.81 8.82 -15.79
C PRO A 342 -1.63 9.37 -14.98
N GLU A 343 -1.09 10.52 -15.36
CA GLU A 343 0.01 11.19 -14.66
C GLU A 343 -0.38 11.61 -13.24
N GLU A 344 -1.60 12.12 -13.05
CA GLU A 344 -2.12 12.44 -11.73
C GLU A 344 -2.30 11.19 -10.86
N CYS A 345 -2.77 10.08 -11.45
CA CYS A 345 -2.83 8.78 -10.78
C CYS A 345 -1.43 8.27 -10.39
N ALA A 346 -0.42 8.45 -11.25
CA ALA A 346 0.96 8.08 -10.96
C ALA A 346 1.55 8.94 -9.83
N ARG A 347 1.26 10.26 -9.80
CA ARG A 347 1.62 11.12 -8.67
C ARG A 347 0.97 10.66 -7.37
N LEU A 348 -0.30 10.28 -7.41
CA LEU A 348 -0.98 9.74 -6.24
C LEU A 348 -0.38 8.42 -5.78
N ALA A 349 -0.12 7.50 -6.72
CA ALA A 349 0.53 6.23 -6.43
C ALA A 349 1.88 6.46 -5.75
N GLY A 350 2.75 7.29 -6.35
CA GLY A 350 4.07 7.63 -5.83
C GLY A 350 4.04 8.38 -4.50
N GLY A 351 3.12 9.33 -4.34
CA GLY A 351 3.05 10.20 -3.17
C GLY A 351 2.37 9.55 -1.97
N PHE A 352 1.35 8.73 -2.20
CA PHE A 352 0.44 8.24 -1.15
C PHE A 352 0.33 6.71 -1.05
N GLY A 353 0.85 5.98 -2.05
CA GLY A 353 0.76 4.53 -2.17
C GLY A 353 -0.50 4.08 -2.92
N ALA A 354 -0.37 3.09 -3.81
CA ALA A 354 -1.47 2.46 -4.52
C ALA A 354 -1.34 0.94 -4.53
N THR A 355 -2.46 0.22 -4.70
CA THR A 355 -2.44 -1.25 -4.76
C THR A 355 -1.68 -1.72 -5.99
N ASP A 356 -1.08 -2.92 -5.91
CA ASP A 356 -0.34 -3.53 -7.03
C ASP A 356 -1.21 -3.63 -8.28
N ASP A 357 -2.42 -4.17 -8.12
CA ASP A 357 -3.36 -4.36 -9.22
C ASP A 357 -3.70 -3.03 -9.90
N SER A 358 -3.96 -1.97 -9.13
CA SER A 358 -4.30 -0.68 -9.71
C SER A 358 -3.15 0.00 -10.41
N LEU A 359 -1.95 -0.10 -9.86
CA LEU A 359 -0.76 0.45 -10.50
C LEU A 359 -0.41 -0.33 -11.77
N ALA A 360 -0.51 -1.65 -11.75
CA ALA A 360 -0.29 -2.49 -12.92
C ALA A 360 -1.32 -2.22 -14.03
N ASN A 361 -2.61 -2.10 -13.68
CA ASN A 361 -3.67 -1.77 -14.63
C ASN A 361 -3.49 -0.37 -15.21
N LEU A 362 -3.01 0.60 -14.41
CA LEU A 362 -2.68 1.94 -14.88
C LEU A 362 -1.54 1.89 -15.91
N LEU A 363 -0.42 1.25 -15.56
CA LEU A 363 0.73 1.08 -16.44
C LEU A 363 0.35 0.36 -17.75
N MET A 364 -0.42 -0.73 -17.66
CA MET A 364 -0.89 -1.48 -18.82
C MET A 364 -1.79 -0.64 -19.73
N SER A 365 -2.66 0.20 -19.17
CA SER A 365 -3.54 1.07 -19.96
C SER A 365 -2.76 2.13 -20.75
N VAL A 366 -1.70 2.68 -20.17
CA VAL A 366 -0.83 3.66 -20.83
C VAL A 366 0.01 2.97 -21.90
N MET A 367 0.55 1.79 -21.62
CA MET A 367 1.29 0.97 -22.59
C MET A 367 0.43 0.64 -23.83
N LEU A 368 -0.82 0.22 -23.65
CA LEU A 368 -1.75 -0.04 -24.76
C LEU A 368 -2.03 1.22 -25.58
N THR A 369 -2.10 2.38 -24.93
CA THR A 369 -2.29 3.67 -25.61
C THR A 369 -1.06 4.05 -26.44
N ASP A 370 0.14 3.82 -25.92
CA ASP A 370 1.39 4.03 -26.64
C ASP A 370 1.49 3.14 -27.89
N ASN A 371 1.15 1.85 -27.76
CA ASN A 371 1.17 0.90 -28.89
C ASN A 371 0.16 1.27 -29.99
N ASN A 372 -1.05 1.70 -29.61
CA ASN A 372 -2.06 2.11 -30.59
C ASN A 372 -1.66 3.39 -31.36
N ASN A 373 -0.97 4.32 -30.71
CA ASN A 373 -0.51 5.54 -31.37
C ASN A 373 0.62 5.25 -32.35
N ASN A 374 1.57 4.38 -32.00
CA ASN A 374 2.67 4.00 -32.88
C ASN A 374 2.17 3.32 -34.17
N ASN A 375 1.15 2.46 -34.07
CA ASN A 375 0.58 1.78 -35.25
C ASN A 375 -0.13 2.74 -36.22
N ASN A 376 -0.72 3.84 -35.74
CA ASN A 376 -1.42 4.80 -36.59
C ASN A 376 -0.47 5.81 -37.27
N ASP A 377 0.69 6.07 -36.67
CA ASP A 377 1.67 7.02 -37.22
C ASP A 377 2.51 6.42 -38.36
N ASP A 378 2.59 5.09 -38.48
CA ASP A 378 3.31 4.43 -39.56
C ASP A 378 2.51 4.37 -40.88
N ASP A 379 1.18 4.43 -40.84
CA ASP A 379 0.33 4.50 -42.04
C ASP A 379 0.28 5.91 -42.69
N ASN A 380 0.76 6.95 -41.99
CA ASN A 380 0.74 8.35 -42.47
C ASN A 380 2.12 8.95 -42.79
N LYS A 381 3.21 8.19 -42.65
CA LYS A 381 4.57 8.66 -43.01
C LYS A 381 4.88 8.40 -44.48
N GLN A 382 4.16 9.08 -45.36
CA GLN A 382 4.64 9.35 -46.70
C GLN A 382 4.67 10.87 -46.89
N ILE A 383 5.88 11.40 -47.17
CA ILE A 383 6.20 12.78 -47.58
C ILE A 383 6.52 13.75 -46.40
N ASP A 384 7.78 13.73 -45.94
CA ASP A 384 8.67 14.91 -45.99
C ASP A 384 10.00 14.60 -45.27
N GLN A 385 11.02 14.27 -46.08
CA GLN A 385 12.43 14.24 -45.66
C GLN A 385 12.94 15.69 -45.68
N ASP A 386 13.09 16.32 -44.51
CA ASP A 386 14.20 17.25 -44.20
C ASP A 386 13.91 18.02 -42.90
N THR A 387 14.10 17.40 -41.72
CA THR A 387 14.54 18.14 -40.53
C THR A 387 15.23 17.23 -39.52
N SER A 388 16.55 17.36 -39.40
CA SER A 388 17.44 16.60 -38.52
C SER A 388 17.40 17.05 -37.04
N ALA A 389 16.21 17.26 -36.48
CA ALA A 389 16.02 17.83 -35.14
C ALA A 389 15.04 17.11 -34.20
N SER A 390 14.71 15.82 -34.42
CA SER A 390 13.72 15.10 -33.59
C SER A 390 14.20 13.77 -32.99
N ILE A 391 15.48 13.66 -32.61
CA ILE A 391 15.97 12.50 -31.82
C ILE A 391 15.45 12.56 -30.36
N SER A 392 14.87 13.68 -29.92
CA SER A 392 14.39 13.86 -28.54
C SER A 392 12.92 13.47 -28.29
N SER A 393 12.20 12.88 -29.26
CA SER A 393 10.76 12.58 -29.14
C SER A 393 10.42 11.09 -29.12
N GLN A 394 11.30 10.25 -28.58
CA GLN A 394 11.06 8.81 -28.35
C GLN A 394 10.87 8.46 -26.86
N HIS A 395 10.48 9.41 -26.02
CA HIS A 395 9.99 9.07 -24.68
C HIS A 395 8.53 8.59 -24.80
N GLY A 396 8.31 7.30 -24.56
CA GLY A 396 6.95 6.74 -24.48
C GLY A 396 6.23 7.28 -23.25
N LYS A 397 4.90 7.50 -23.34
CA LYS A 397 4.11 8.03 -22.21
C LYS A 397 4.22 7.12 -20.98
N LEU A 398 4.45 5.83 -21.17
CA LEU A 398 4.74 4.89 -20.09
C LEU A 398 5.97 5.29 -19.25
N GLN A 399 7.05 5.75 -19.89
CA GLN A 399 8.25 6.20 -19.18
C GLN A 399 7.97 7.49 -18.41
N ASP A 400 7.27 8.44 -19.03
CA ASP A 400 6.91 9.71 -18.39
C ASP A 400 6.04 9.50 -17.14
N LEU A 401 5.07 8.58 -17.25
CA LEU A 401 4.21 8.16 -16.15
C LEU A 401 5.01 7.60 -14.97
N VAL A 402 5.96 6.69 -15.25
CA VAL A 402 6.79 6.06 -14.22
C VAL A 402 7.77 7.05 -13.62
N ASN A 403 8.35 7.93 -14.42
CA ASN A 403 9.22 9.00 -13.93
C ASN A 403 8.45 9.95 -12.99
N GLU A 404 7.20 10.30 -13.32
CA GLU A 404 6.35 11.12 -12.46
C GLU A 404 5.99 10.41 -11.14
N GLY A 405 5.67 9.12 -11.20
CA GLY A 405 5.43 8.29 -10.02
C GLY A 405 6.68 8.15 -9.14
N LEU A 406 7.85 7.89 -9.73
CA LEU A 406 9.13 7.81 -9.02
C LEU A 406 9.52 9.16 -8.43
N THR A 407 9.31 10.26 -9.17
CA THR A 407 9.50 11.62 -8.67
C THR A 407 8.66 11.85 -7.42
N SER A 408 7.39 11.44 -7.45
CA SER A 408 6.48 11.58 -6.32
C SER A 408 6.87 10.69 -5.14
N ALA A 409 7.35 9.46 -5.40
CA ALA A 409 7.86 8.55 -4.37
C ALA A 409 9.15 9.04 -3.71
N VAL A 410 10.06 9.61 -4.50
CA VAL A 410 11.28 10.26 -4.01
C VAL A 410 10.92 11.47 -3.14
N ARG A 411 9.99 12.30 -3.62
CA ARG A 411 9.42 13.42 -2.87
C ARG A 411 8.55 13.01 -1.69
N SER A 412 8.17 11.74 -1.54
CA SER A 412 7.44 11.27 -0.36
C SER A 412 8.33 10.55 0.63
N GLY A 413 9.56 10.19 0.23
CA GLY A 413 10.42 9.33 1.02
C GLY A 413 9.90 7.88 1.07
N ASP A 414 9.06 7.46 0.12
CA ASP A 414 8.46 6.12 0.13
C ASP A 414 9.26 5.13 -0.73
N TYR A 415 10.18 4.44 -0.07
CA TYR A 415 10.97 3.36 -0.67
C TYR A 415 10.10 2.22 -1.21
N ASN A 416 9.04 1.82 -0.50
CA ASN A 416 8.25 0.64 -0.87
C ASN A 416 7.51 0.91 -2.17
N THR A 417 6.88 2.08 -2.28
CA THR A 417 6.19 2.51 -3.49
C THR A 417 7.16 2.69 -4.65
N ALA A 418 8.33 3.30 -4.43
CA ALA A 418 9.34 3.44 -5.50
C ALA A 418 9.80 2.06 -6.02
N ARG A 419 10.05 1.11 -5.12
CA ARG A 419 10.42 -0.27 -5.47
C ARG A 419 9.30 -0.97 -6.24
N GLN A 420 8.08 -0.90 -5.74
CA GLN A 420 6.89 -1.49 -6.35
C GLN A 420 6.67 -0.96 -7.78
N LEU A 421 6.79 0.36 -7.95
CA LEU A 421 6.65 1.02 -9.24
C LEU A 421 7.71 0.55 -10.25
N LEU A 422 8.98 0.40 -9.83
CA LEU A 422 10.04 -0.11 -10.70
C LEU A 422 9.81 -1.56 -11.13
N ILE A 423 9.36 -2.42 -10.22
CA ILE A 423 9.06 -3.83 -10.50
C ILE A 423 7.88 -3.94 -11.49
N LEU A 424 6.78 -3.26 -11.21
CA LEU A 424 5.58 -3.31 -12.05
C LEU A 424 5.81 -2.68 -13.42
N TYR A 425 6.59 -1.59 -13.49
CA TYR A 425 7.03 -1.01 -14.76
C TYR A 425 7.78 -2.04 -15.59
N THR A 426 8.73 -2.74 -14.98
CA THR A 426 9.53 -3.76 -15.68
C THR A 426 8.65 -4.87 -16.24
N LEU A 427 7.73 -5.40 -15.41
CA LEU A 427 6.78 -6.43 -15.84
C LEU A 427 5.92 -5.96 -17.02
N VAL A 428 5.33 -4.77 -16.94
CA VAL A 428 4.47 -4.24 -18.00
C VAL A 428 5.28 -3.97 -19.28
N ALA A 429 6.46 -3.38 -19.17
CA ALA A 429 7.31 -3.09 -20.32
C ALA A 429 7.73 -4.36 -21.09
N SER A 430 8.07 -5.43 -20.37
CA SER A 430 8.45 -6.72 -20.96
C SER A 430 7.31 -7.35 -21.77
N ARG A 431 6.05 -7.14 -21.38
CA ARG A 431 4.88 -7.57 -22.18
C ARG A 431 4.75 -6.82 -23.50
N SER A 432 5.10 -5.53 -23.53
CA SER A 432 5.02 -4.72 -24.75
C SER A 432 5.97 -5.23 -25.82
N GLN A 433 7.23 -5.49 -25.44
CA GLN A 433 8.28 -5.91 -26.37
C GLN A 433 7.97 -7.26 -27.04
N GLN A 434 7.24 -8.15 -26.36
CA GLN A 434 6.82 -9.45 -26.91
C GLN A 434 5.64 -9.36 -27.89
N GLN A 435 4.80 -8.31 -27.81
CA GLN A 435 3.71 -8.13 -28.77
C GLN A 435 4.23 -7.64 -30.12
N SER A 436 5.25 -6.77 -30.13
CA SER A 436 5.88 -6.28 -31.36
C SER A 436 6.61 -7.36 -32.16
N THR A 437 7.16 -8.40 -31.53
CA THR A 437 7.91 -9.46 -32.23
C THR A 437 7.02 -10.52 -32.88
N THR A 438 5.74 -10.62 -32.49
CA THR A 438 4.81 -11.64 -33.02
C THR A 438 4.00 -11.16 -34.23
N THR A 439 3.92 -9.85 -34.47
CA THR A 439 3.17 -9.26 -35.60
C THR A 439 3.91 -9.36 -36.94
N ASP A 440 5.23 -9.49 -36.96
CA ASP A 440 6.02 -9.53 -38.21
C ASP A 440 5.95 -10.86 -38.98
N SER A 441 5.28 -11.88 -38.44
CA SER A 441 5.23 -13.23 -39.06
C SER A 441 3.87 -13.65 -39.63
N LYS A 442 2.84 -12.79 -39.64
CA LYS A 442 1.52 -13.13 -40.18
C LYS A 442 0.91 -12.04 -41.06
N ASN A 443 1.50 -11.82 -42.23
CA ASN A 443 0.77 -11.24 -43.36
C ASN A 443 0.06 -12.36 -44.14
N SER A 444 -1.14 -12.74 -43.67
CA SER A 444 -2.17 -13.32 -44.52
C SER A 444 -3.53 -12.73 -44.14
N GLU A 445 -4.23 -12.23 -45.16
CA GLU A 445 -5.47 -11.48 -45.10
C GLU A 445 -6.55 -12.18 -44.26
N PHE A 446 -7.02 -11.54 -43.19
CA PHE A 446 -8.35 -11.79 -42.66
C PHE A 446 -9.00 -10.48 -42.20
N ASN A 447 -9.97 -10.05 -42.99
CA ASN A 447 -10.74 -8.83 -42.82
C ASN A 447 -12.03 -9.18 -42.07
N VAL A 448 -12.14 -8.86 -40.78
CA VAL A 448 -13.43 -8.87 -40.05
C VAL A 448 -13.45 -7.74 -39.03
N GLY A 449 -14.34 -6.77 -39.27
CA GLY A 449 -14.63 -5.68 -38.35
C GLY A 449 -15.39 -6.15 -37.10
N GLY A 450 -15.09 -5.51 -35.97
CA GLY A 450 -15.81 -5.66 -34.71
C GLY A 450 -14.98 -5.22 -33.53
N GLU A 451 -15.10 -3.95 -33.13
CA GLU A 451 -14.60 -3.43 -31.86
C GLU A 451 -15.20 -4.21 -30.68
N LYS A 452 -14.42 -5.15 -30.14
CA LYS A 452 -14.61 -5.64 -28.76
C LYS A 452 -13.37 -5.26 -27.97
N LEU A 453 -13.54 -4.27 -27.11
CA LEU A 453 -12.58 -3.86 -26.09
C LEU A 453 -12.16 -5.12 -25.29
N LEU A 454 -10.92 -5.57 -25.47
CA LEU A 454 -10.33 -6.66 -24.70
C LEU A 454 -10.28 -6.24 -23.23
N LYS A 455 -11.08 -6.89 -22.38
CA LYS A 455 -10.94 -6.72 -20.92
C LYS A 455 -9.55 -7.22 -20.52
N PRO A 456 -8.75 -6.43 -19.76
CA PRO A 456 -7.47 -6.91 -19.26
C PRO A 456 -7.70 -8.17 -18.43
N GLN A 457 -6.97 -9.24 -18.75
CA GLN A 457 -6.98 -10.44 -17.91
C GLN A 457 -6.33 -10.10 -16.56
N PRO A 458 -6.90 -10.56 -15.43
CA PRO A 458 -6.31 -10.33 -14.12
C PRO A 458 -4.93 -10.99 -14.04
N LEU A 459 -3.98 -10.31 -13.39
CA LEU A 459 -2.65 -10.86 -13.11
C LEU A 459 -2.75 -12.19 -12.35
N PRO A 460 -1.86 -13.17 -12.61
CA PRO A 460 -1.88 -14.46 -11.91
C PRO A 460 -1.68 -14.28 -10.40
N LYS A 461 -2.48 -14.93 -9.54
CA LYS A 461 -2.41 -14.79 -8.07
C LYS A 461 -1.03 -15.10 -7.43
N SER A 462 -0.08 -15.67 -8.17
CA SER A 462 1.27 -16.07 -7.77
C SER A 462 2.21 -14.90 -7.39
N TYR A 463 1.94 -13.67 -7.88
CA TYR A 463 2.89 -12.55 -7.74
C TYR A 463 3.17 -12.11 -6.29
N LYS A 464 2.27 -12.38 -5.34
CA LYS A 464 2.41 -11.99 -3.92
C LYS A 464 3.51 -12.78 -3.19
N GLU A 465 3.77 -14.02 -3.61
CA GLU A 465 4.86 -14.84 -3.04
C GLU A 465 6.22 -14.49 -3.69
N GLU A 466 6.21 -14.12 -4.98
CA GLU A 466 7.41 -13.84 -5.78
C GLU A 466 8.09 -12.51 -5.42
N MET A 467 7.36 -11.53 -4.88
CA MET A 467 7.92 -10.25 -4.42
C MET A 467 8.89 -10.38 -3.23
N SER A 468 8.92 -11.57 -2.60
CA SER A 468 9.79 -11.98 -1.49
C SER A 468 11.06 -12.72 -1.93
N LEU A 469 11.31 -12.85 -3.24
CA LEU A 469 12.52 -13.47 -3.79
C LEU A 469 13.75 -12.57 -3.54
N THR A 470 14.26 -12.58 -2.33
CA THR A 470 15.68 -12.29 -2.07
C THR A 470 16.51 -13.38 -2.75
N LEU A 471 17.65 -13.01 -3.35
CA LEU A 471 18.73 -13.90 -3.77
C LEU A 471 19.24 -14.72 -2.56
N LYS A 472 18.46 -15.70 -2.10
CA LYS A 472 18.95 -16.73 -1.20
C LYS A 472 19.80 -17.67 -2.04
N ASN A 473 20.89 -18.13 -1.43
CA ASN A 473 21.92 -19.03 -1.96
C ASN A 473 21.38 -20.43 -2.32
N ASP A 474 20.27 -20.52 -3.05
CA ASP A 474 19.81 -21.77 -3.66
C ASP A 474 20.61 -21.97 -4.95
N ASN A 475 21.87 -22.33 -4.77
CA ASN A 475 22.83 -22.60 -5.85
C ASN A 475 22.41 -23.76 -6.77
N ASP A 476 21.36 -24.51 -6.42
CA ASP A 476 21.00 -25.76 -7.09
C ASP A 476 19.78 -25.67 -8.02
N ASN A 477 18.96 -24.62 -7.96
CA ASN A 477 17.74 -24.51 -8.80
C ASN A 477 17.87 -23.59 -10.04
N PHE A 478 19.00 -22.88 -10.20
CA PHE A 478 19.17 -21.92 -11.31
C PHE A 478 19.90 -22.47 -12.54
N ASN A 479 20.56 -23.64 -12.44
CA ASN A 479 21.35 -24.19 -13.55
C ASN A 479 20.54 -25.09 -14.51
N THR A 480 19.23 -25.26 -14.28
CA THR A 480 18.38 -26.22 -15.02
C THR A 480 17.34 -25.59 -15.94
N LEU A 481 17.23 -24.25 -16.03
CA LEU A 481 16.36 -23.57 -16.98
C LEU A 481 17.14 -23.21 -18.26
N THR A 482 17.13 -24.17 -19.19
CA THR A 482 17.15 -24.06 -20.66
C THR A 482 18.13 -23.06 -21.33
N SER A 483 19.23 -23.62 -21.84
CA SER A 483 20.30 -22.96 -22.60
C SER A 483 19.94 -22.44 -24.01
N ASN A 484 18.67 -22.32 -24.39
CA ASN A 484 18.26 -22.07 -25.79
C ASN A 484 17.35 -20.85 -25.99
N VAL A 485 16.97 -20.13 -24.94
CA VAL A 485 16.16 -18.90 -25.07
C VAL A 485 17.07 -17.69 -24.79
N PRO A 486 17.21 -16.74 -25.73
CA PRO A 486 17.99 -15.53 -25.47
C PRO A 486 17.40 -14.78 -24.26
N PRO A 487 18.25 -14.20 -23.40
CA PRO A 487 17.78 -13.48 -22.22
C PRO A 487 16.83 -12.35 -22.65
N PRO A 488 15.73 -12.12 -21.90
CA PRO A 488 14.81 -11.05 -22.22
C PRO A 488 15.53 -9.71 -22.17
N PRO A 489 15.27 -8.80 -23.11
CA PRO A 489 15.84 -7.46 -23.06
C PRO A 489 15.37 -6.72 -21.79
N PRO A 490 16.22 -5.86 -21.20
CA PRO A 490 15.84 -5.02 -20.08
C PRO A 490 14.69 -4.05 -20.43
N PRO A 491 13.94 -3.59 -19.41
CA PRO A 491 12.88 -2.60 -19.62
C PRO A 491 13.47 -1.28 -20.16
N PRO A 492 12.69 -0.45 -20.86
CA PRO A 492 13.15 0.84 -21.38
C PRO A 492 13.72 1.74 -20.28
N PRO A 493 14.71 2.59 -20.60
CA PRO A 493 15.51 3.26 -19.58
C PRO A 493 14.73 4.41 -18.93
N LEU A 494 14.90 4.59 -17.63
CA LEU A 494 14.31 5.69 -16.87
C LEU A 494 15.32 6.83 -16.68
N ASP A 495 14.86 8.08 -16.67
CA ASP A 495 15.71 9.23 -16.36
C ASP A 495 15.80 9.41 -14.84
N THR A 496 16.88 8.90 -14.25
CA THR A 496 17.08 8.92 -12.81
C THR A 496 17.98 10.08 -12.33
N ASP A 497 18.62 10.84 -13.22
CA ASP A 497 19.68 11.80 -12.85
C ASP A 497 19.17 12.89 -11.91
N ARG A 498 18.01 13.45 -12.25
CA ARG A 498 17.33 14.47 -11.44
C ARG A 498 16.83 13.91 -10.11
N LEU A 499 16.44 12.64 -10.07
CA LEU A 499 15.91 11.99 -8.87
C LEU A 499 17.01 11.58 -7.90
N ARG A 500 18.13 11.08 -8.42
CA ARG A 500 19.29 10.70 -7.64
C ARG A 500 19.81 11.91 -6.87
N SER A 501 19.92 13.07 -7.51
CA SER A 501 20.38 14.30 -6.83
C SER A 501 19.40 14.85 -5.79
N ALA A 502 18.12 14.46 -5.85
CA ALA A 502 17.06 14.94 -4.97
C ALA A 502 16.87 14.11 -3.67
N THR A 503 17.63 13.02 -3.47
CA THR A 503 17.48 12.15 -2.30
C THR A 503 18.81 11.72 -1.68
N ASN A 504 18.78 11.56 -0.36
CA ASN A 504 19.84 10.94 0.45
C ASN A 504 19.31 9.72 1.23
N SER A 505 18.10 9.25 0.93
CA SER A 505 17.54 8.05 1.58
C SER A 505 18.20 6.80 1.02
N ASP A 506 18.82 5.98 1.88
CA ASP A 506 19.49 4.73 1.52
C ASP A 506 18.61 3.77 0.70
N GLY A 507 17.33 3.65 1.07
CA GLY A 507 16.36 2.82 0.36
C GLY A 507 16.08 3.37 -1.04
N LEU A 508 15.77 4.66 -1.16
CA LEU A 508 15.47 5.29 -2.45
C LEU A 508 16.69 5.32 -3.38
N LEU A 509 17.89 5.57 -2.84
CA LEU A 509 19.13 5.49 -3.61
C LEU A 509 19.30 4.08 -4.21
N SER A 510 18.97 3.03 -3.46
CA SER A 510 19.03 1.64 -3.97
C SER A 510 18.04 1.40 -5.12
N VAL A 511 16.82 1.97 -5.06
CA VAL A 511 15.83 1.87 -6.16
C VAL A 511 16.29 2.62 -7.41
N LEU A 512 16.75 3.86 -7.23
CA LEU A 512 17.25 4.67 -8.35
C LEU A 512 18.54 4.08 -8.94
N GLY A 513 19.37 3.45 -8.10
CA GLY A 513 20.54 2.70 -8.55
C GLY A 513 20.16 1.50 -9.40
N ALA A 514 19.14 0.74 -9.00
CA ALA A 514 18.65 -0.39 -9.78
C ALA A 514 18.16 0.04 -11.18
N ALA A 515 17.41 1.15 -11.25
CA ALA A 515 16.97 1.71 -12.53
C ALA A 515 18.16 2.15 -13.42
N GLU A 516 19.22 2.74 -12.85
CA GLU A 516 20.43 3.08 -13.60
C GLU A 516 21.21 1.84 -14.07
N VAL A 517 21.28 0.80 -13.23
CA VAL A 517 21.92 -0.47 -13.60
C VAL A 517 21.20 -1.08 -14.81
N LEU A 518 19.86 -1.13 -14.80
CA LEU A 518 19.06 -1.63 -15.91
C LEU A 518 19.28 -0.80 -17.19
N LYS A 519 19.32 0.53 -17.07
CA LYS A 519 19.66 1.44 -18.19
C LYS A 519 21.05 1.16 -18.76
N SER A 520 22.04 1.00 -17.88
CA SER A 520 23.44 0.73 -18.25
C SER A 520 23.63 -0.61 -18.95
N MET A 521 22.79 -1.60 -18.63
CA MET A 521 22.75 -2.89 -19.33
C MET A 521 22.10 -2.73 -20.70
N GLN A 522 21.00 -1.98 -20.79
CA GLN A 522 20.24 -1.79 -22.02
C GLN A 522 20.97 -0.99 -23.11
N ASP A 523 21.64 0.10 -22.74
CA ASP A 523 22.33 0.98 -23.69
C ASP A 523 23.74 0.47 -24.06
N GLY A 524 24.16 -0.67 -23.50
CA GLY A 524 25.49 -1.26 -23.68
C GLY A 524 26.63 -0.46 -23.04
N SER A 525 26.34 0.65 -22.35
CA SER A 525 27.36 1.48 -21.70
C SER A 525 28.06 0.71 -20.57
N GLY A 526 27.38 -0.23 -19.91
CA GLY A 526 27.98 -1.12 -18.92
C GLY A 526 29.13 -1.92 -19.52
N LYS A 527 28.94 -2.53 -20.70
CA LYS A 527 29.96 -3.34 -21.37
C LYS A 527 31.21 -2.51 -21.69
N ARG A 528 31.02 -1.36 -22.31
CA ARG A 528 32.10 -0.43 -22.62
C ARG A 528 32.87 -0.03 -21.35
N ARG A 529 32.17 0.30 -20.26
CA ARG A 529 32.79 0.71 -19.00
C ARG A 529 33.50 -0.44 -18.28
N VAL A 530 33.05 -1.69 -18.45
CA VAL A 530 33.80 -2.86 -17.96
C VAL A 530 35.11 -3.02 -18.73
N GLU A 531 35.10 -2.88 -20.07
CA GLU A 531 36.32 -2.96 -20.88
C GLU A 531 37.33 -1.88 -20.49
N GLU A 532 36.87 -0.63 -20.32
CA GLU A 532 37.67 0.49 -19.84
C GLU A 532 38.23 0.22 -18.43
N ALA A 533 37.40 -0.27 -17.50
CA ALA A 533 37.82 -0.61 -16.13
C ALA A 533 38.84 -1.75 -16.11
N VAL A 534 38.65 -2.79 -16.94
CA VAL A 534 39.60 -3.91 -17.08
C VAL A 534 40.93 -3.38 -17.62
N SER A 535 40.91 -2.58 -18.68
CA SER A 535 42.12 -2.01 -19.28
C SER A 535 42.89 -1.16 -18.27
N ALA A 536 42.20 -0.32 -17.48
CA ALA A 536 42.82 0.50 -16.44
C ALA A 536 43.43 -0.35 -15.31
N VAL A 537 42.75 -1.43 -14.89
CA VAL A 537 43.29 -2.35 -13.86
C VAL A 537 44.52 -3.10 -14.37
N GLU A 538 44.55 -3.48 -15.65
CA GLU A 538 45.70 -4.16 -16.25
C GLU A 538 46.91 -3.27 -16.45
N GLU A 539 46.70 -2.03 -16.89
CA GLU A 539 47.76 -1.03 -16.96
C GLU A 539 48.37 -0.78 -15.58
N TRP A 540 47.53 -0.71 -14.54
CA TRP A 540 47.99 -0.63 -13.15
C TRP A 540 48.80 -1.87 -12.75
N ILE A 541 48.35 -3.08 -13.12
CA ILE A 541 49.04 -4.34 -12.82
C ILE A 541 50.42 -4.37 -13.47
N GLU A 542 50.51 -4.03 -14.76
CA GLU A 542 51.77 -4.01 -15.51
C GLU A 542 52.77 -3.02 -14.89
N SER A 543 52.28 -1.83 -14.53
CA SER A 543 53.09 -0.82 -13.84
C SER A 543 53.52 -1.26 -12.44
N GLY A 544 52.62 -1.91 -11.70
CA GLY A 544 52.86 -2.42 -10.35
C GLY A 544 53.80 -3.62 -10.30
N GLU A 545 53.85 -4.45 -11.34
CA GLU A 545 54.83 -5.54 -11.49
C GLU A 545 56.23 -5.01 -11.74
N LYS A 546 56.34 -3.90 -12.49
CA LYS A 546 57.62 -3.28 -12.85
C LYS A 546 58.19 -2.39 -11.74
N SER A 547 57.35 -1.86 -10.85
CA SER A 547 57.79 -0.84 -9.87
C SER A 547 57.10 -0.93 -8.52
N VAL A 548 57.87 -1.24 -7.47
CA VAL A 548 57.41 -1.16 -6.08
C VAL A 548 57.11 0.29 -5.69
N THR A 549 57.89 1.24 -6.21
CA THR A 549 57.68 2.68 -6.00
C THR A 549 56.32 3.13 -6.54
N PHE A 550 55.91 2.62 -7.71
CA PHE A 550 54.58 2.86 -8.26
C PHE A 550 53.47 2.33 -7.34
N ARG A 551 53.62 1.11 -6.81
CA ARG A 551 52.65 0.55 -5.87
C ARG A 551 52.55 1.38 -4.58
N LEU A 552 53.68 1.85 -4.06
CA LEU A 552 53.71 2.72 -2.90
C LEU A 552 53.04 4.06 -3.18
N ALA A 553 53.35 4.70 -4.32
CA ALA A 553 52.70 5.95 -4.74
C ALA A 553 51.18 5.77 -4.88
N SER A 554 50.73 4.70 -5.54
CA SER A 554 49.30 4.40 -5.67
C SER A 554 48.61 4.12 -4.33
N TRP A 555 49.31 3.55 -3.35
CA TRP A 555 48.79 3.40 -2.00
C TRP A 555 48.65 4.76 -1.29
N PHE A 556 49.63 5.65 -1.44
CA PHE A 556 49.55 7.02 -0.92
C PHE A 556 48.39 7.79 -1.56
N ASP A 557 48.21 7.70 -2.88
CA ASP A 557 47.10 8.34 -3.59
C ASP A 557 45.75 7.81 -3.10
N GLN A 558 45.64 6.49 -2.89
CA GLN A 558 44.43 5.87 -2.34
C GLN A 558 44.12 6.38 -0.91
N ARG A 559 45.14 6.52 -0.06
CA ARG A 559 45.01 7.04 1.31
C ARG A 559 44.64 8.53 1.32
N ALA A 560 45.25 9.32 0.45
CA ALA A 560 44.93 10.73 0.27
C ALA A 560 43.46 10.92 -0.16
N ALA A 561 42.98 10.10 -1.11
CA ALA A 561 41.58 10.11 -1.54
C ALA A 561 40.59 9.72 -0.42
N GLN A 562 41.00 8.87 0.52
CA GLN A 562 40.20 8.46 1.68
C GLN A 562 40.17 9.50 2.82
N GLY A 563 40.93 10.60 2.71
CA GLY A 563 41.07 11.58 3.79
C GLY A 563 41.82 11.06 5.03
N ASP A 564 42.47 9.90 4.93
CA ASP A 564 43.23 9.27 6.02
C ASP A 564 44.72 9.48 5.81
N LEU A 565 45.22 10.64 6.27
CA LEU A 565 46.63 11.05 6.15
C LEU A 565 47.51 10.55 7.32
N LYS A 566 46.99 9.69 8.20
CA LYS A 566 47.84 9.14 9.28
C LYS A 566 48.88 8.19 8.68
N ILE A 567 50.15 8.44 9.02
CA ILE A 567 51.28 7.60 8.60
C ILE A 567 51.04 6.19 9.13
N ALA A 568 50.72 5.26 8.24
CA ALA A 568 50.54 3.86 8.59
C ALA A 568 51.87 3.29 9.11
N THR A 569 51.88 2.87 10.37
CA THR A 569 52.99 2.10 10.95
C THR A 569 53.03 0.70 10.31
N GLU A 570 54.18 0.02 10.39
CA GLU A 570 54.45 -1.33 9.84
C GLU A 570 53.42 -2.44 10.19
N HIS A 571 52.51 -2.16 11.13
CA HIS A 571 51.42 -3.06 11.54
C HIS A 571 50.13 -2.96 10.69
N ASP A 572 50.04 -2.03 9.73
CA ASP A 572 48.85 -1.91 8.88
C ASP A 572 48.86 -2.96 7.75
N THR A 573 48.00 -3.97 7.87
CA THR A 573 47.87 -5.09 6.91
C THR A 573 47.60 -4.64 5.47
N SER A 574 47.09 -3.42 5.28
CA SER A 574 46.85 -2.80 3.97
C SER A 574 48.14 -2.33 3.30
N PHE A 575 49.10 -1.77 4.04
CA PHE A 575 50.39 -1.32 3.52
C PHE A 575 51.24 -2.51 3.04
N LEU A 576 51.32 -3.57 3.86
CA LEU A 576 52.01 -4.80 3.50
C LEU A 576 51.43 -5.46 2.23
N ALA A 577 50.14 -5.27 1.95
CA ALA A 577 49.53 -5.79 0.72
C ALA A 577 50.05 -5.09 -0.55
N PHE A 578 50.40 -3.79 -0.47
CA PHE A 578 50.94 -3.01 -1.59
C PHE A 578 52.46 -3.15 -1.76
N VAL A 579 53.18 -3.34 -0.65
CA VAL A 579 54.62 -3.66 -0.69
C VAL A 579 54.84 -5.08 -1.23
N SER A 580 53.91 -6.01 -0.94
CA SER A 580 53.93 -7.38 -1.46
C SER A 580 53.20 -7.51 -2.81
N ASN A 581 53.28 -8.70 -3.42
CA ASN A 581 52.53 -9.03 -4.63
C ASN A 581 51.03 -9.30 -4.38
N LYS A 582 50.55 -9.16 -3.14
CA LYS A 582 49.15 -9.42 -2.78
C LYS A 582 48.19 -8.45 -3.47
N ALA A 583 48.54 -7.16 -3.53
CA ALA A 583 47.75 -6.15 -4.25
C ALA A 583 47.64 -6.43 -5.76
N ILE A 584 48.72 -6.95 -6.36
CA ILE A 584 48.73 -7.39 -7.77
C ILE A 584 47.82 -8.60 -7.95
N SER A 585 47.98 -9.63 -7.10
CA SER A 585 47.16 -10.85 -7.15
C SER A 585 45.66 -10.53 -7.04
N ASN A 586 45.29 -9.70 -6.06
CA ASN A 586 43.90 -9.28 -5.86
C ASN A 586 43.32 -8.53 -7.07
N ARG A 587 44.09 -7.63 -7.69
CA ARG A 587 43.67 -6.89 -8.88
C ARG A 587 43.60 -7.79 -10.12
N LYS A 588 44.51 -8.75 -10.27
CA LYS A 588 44.43 -9.80 -11.31
C LYS A 588 43.17 -10.63 -11.17
N THR A 589 42.83 -11.05 -9.94
CA THR A 589 41.57 -11.76 -9.67
C THR A 589 40.36 -10.91 -10.04
N PHE A 590 40.34 -9.62 -9.64
CA PHE A 590 39.26 -8.71 -9.96
C PHE A 590 39.10 -8.49 -11.47
N ALA A 591 40.17 -8.19 -12.21
CA ALA A 591 40.14 -8.03 -13.67
C ALA A 591 39.70 -9.32 -14.38
N LYS A 592 40.16 -10.49 -13.90
CA LYS A 592 39.74 -11.79 -14.43
C LYS A 592 38.24 -12.02 -14.23
N GLN A 593 37.71 -11.68 -13.05
CA GLN A 593 36.28 -11.80 -12.77
C GLN A 593 35.45 -10.85 -13.63
N LEU A 594 35.89 -9.58 -13.82
CA LEU A 594 35.21 -8.62 -14.70
C LEU A 594 35.23 -9.05 -16.18
N ARG A 595 36.34 -9.60 -16.67
CA ARG A 595 36.39 -10.18 -18.03
C ARG A 595 35.47 -11.36 -18.23
N HIS A 596 35.28 -12.16 -17.18
CA HIS A 596 34.37 -13.28 -17.28
C HIS A 596 32.91 -12.80 -17.38
N SER A 597 32.61 -11.58 -16.91
CA SER A 597 31.27 -11.00 -16.99
C SER A 597 31.02 -10.15 -18.25
N THR A 598 32.02 -9.91 -19.12
CA THR A 598 31.85 -9.08 -20.34
C THR A 598 31.21 -9.80 -21.53
N THR A 599 31.09 -11.13 -21.49
CA THR A 599 30.51 -11.89 -22.62
C THR A 599 29.03 -11.56 -22.80
N ASP A 600 28.28 -11.39 -21.70
CA ASP A 600 26.83 -11.16 -21.70
C ASP A 600 26.43 -10.14 -20.62
N VAL A 601 26.74 -8.86 -20.84
CA VAL A 601 26.43 -7.77 -19.87
C VAL A 601 24.92 -7.52 -19.73
N GLU A 602 24.14 -8.00 -20.69
CA GLU A 602 22.67 -7.94 -20.66
C GLU A 602 22.05 -9.07 -19.82
N ASP A 603 22.85 -10.06 -19.40
CA ASP A 603 22.37 -11.23 -18.68
C ASP A 603 22.40 -11.08 -17.15
N LEU A 604 21.53 -11.83 -16.48
CA LEU A 604 21.51 -12.00 -15.03
C LEU A 604 22.86 -12.50 -14.49
N GLY A 605 23.61 -13.26 -15.29
CA GLY A 605 24.98 -13.68 -14.98
C GLY A 605 25.91 -12.52 -14.64
N PHE A 606 25.81 -11.40 -15.38
CA PHE A 606 26.58 -10.19 -15.10
C PHE A 606 26.28 -9.66 -13.69
N LEU A 607 25.00 -9.47 -13.36
CA LEU A 607 24.58 -8.96 -12.05
C LEU A 607 25.00 -9.88 -10.90
N LYS A 608 24.93 -11.21 -11.09
CA LYS A 608 25.38 -12.19 -10.10
C LYS A 608 26.88 -12.05 -9.83
N VAL A 609 27.70 -11.87 -10.87
CA VAL A 609 29.15 -11.65 -10.71
C VAL A 609 29.43 -10.35 -9.94
N ILE A 610 28.74 -9.26 -10.28
CA ILE A 610 28.89 -7.99 -9.58
C ILE A 610 28.48 -8.12 -8.10
N HIS A 611 27.35 -8.76 -7.81
CA HIS A 611 26.89 -9.01 -6.44
C HIS A 611 27.91 -9.80 -5.62
N ASP A 612 28.45 -10.87 -6.21
CA ASP A 612 29.51 -11.69 -5.62
C ASP A 612 30.79 -10.90 -5.32
N MET A 613 31.16 -9.95 -6.19
CA MET A 613 32.30 -9.07 -5.95
C MET A 613 32.05 -8.14 -4.77
N VAL A 614 30.87 -7.51 -4.74
CA VAL A 614 30.48 -6.53 -3.71
C VAL A 614 30.39 -7.18 -2.33
N SER A 615 29.80 -8.39 -2.24
CA SER A 615 29.65 -9.14 -0.98
C SER A 615 30.99 -9.56 -0.36
N LYS A 616 32.06 -9.68 -1.16
CA LYS A 616 33.41 -10.06 -0.72
C LYS A 616 34.32 -8.86 -0.42
N MET A 617 33.81 -7.62 -0.46
CA MET A 617 34.60 -6.41 -0.25
C MET A 617 34.75 -6.01 1.22
N ASN A 618 35.93 -6.25 1.79
CA ASN A 618 36.30 -5.77 3.14
C ASN A 618 37.02 -4.41 3.15
N SER A 619 37.54 -3.96 1.99
CA SER A 619 38.21 -2.67 1.82
C SER A 619 37.93 -2.17 0.38
N PRO A 620 36.89 -1.35 0.20
CA PRO A 620 36.20 -1.26 -1.08
C PRO A 620 36.81 -0.25 -2.05
N CYS A 621 37.52 0.79 -1.60
CA CYS A 621 37.69 2.07 -2.32
C CYS A 621 37.86 1.97 -3.84
N LEU A 622 39.00 1.50 -4.36
CA LEU A 622 39.18 1.41 -5.82
C LEU A 622 38.21 0.42 -6.50
N ARG A 623 37.92 -0.73 -5.88
CA ARG A 623 37.02 -1.74 -6.48
C ARG A 623 35.59 -1.24 -6.53
N LEU A 624 35.14 -0.56 -5.49
CA LEU A 624 33.81 0.04 -5.41
C LEU A 624 33.70 1.21 -6.38
N GLU A 625 34.70 2.08 -6.49
CA GLU A 625 34.73 3.17 -7.47
C GLU A 625 34.62 2.62 -8.90
N LEU A 626 35.36 1.56 -9.22
CA LEU A 626 35.26 0.92 -10.54
C LEU A 626 33.89 0.26 -10.75
N LEU A 627 33.31 -0.39 -9.75
CA LEU A 627 31.96 -0.94 -9.86
C LEU A 627 30.89 0.15 -9.98
N GLN A 628 31.00 1.24 -9.23
CA GLN A 628 30.14 2.42 -9.36
C GLN A 628 30.23 2.98 -10.78
N TYR A 629 31.45 3.15 -11.30
CA TYR A 629 31.69 3.60 -12.66
C TYR A 629 31.02 2.67 -13.68
N ILE A 630 31.27 1.37 -13.60
CA ILE A 630 30.68 0.34 -14.47
C ILE A 630 29.14 0.43 -14.48
N LEU A 631 28.54 0.63 -13.31
CA LEU A 631 27.08 0.64 -13.14
C LEU A 631 26.42 2.02 -13.31
N GLY A 632 27.20 3.09 -13.52
CA GLY A 632 26.68 4.46 -13.68
C GLY A 632 26.27 5.12 -12.37
N LEU A 633 26.80 4.62 -11.27
CA LEU A 633 26.50 5.11 -9.93
C LEU A 633 27.55 6.14 -9.51
N ASP A 634 27.11 7.13 -8.72
CA ASP A 634 28.01 8.13 -8.14
C ASP A 634 28.60 7.67 -6.79
N ASN A 635 29.45 8.50 -6.21
CA ASN A 635 30.17 8.19 -4.97
C ASN A 635 29.29 8.08 -3.70
N ARG A 636 27.99 8.40 -3.78
CA ARG A 636 27.04 8.23 -2.65
C ARG A 636 26.62 6.77 -2.47
N TYR A 637 26.86 5.94 -3.48
CA TYR A 637 26.51 4.53 -3.46
C TYR A 637 27.54 3.69 -2.68
N SER A 638 27.36 3.58 -1.37
CA SER A 638 28.11 2.63 -0.53
C SER A 638 28.04 1.19 -1.06
N VAL A 639 28.91 0.30 -0.56
CA VAL A 639 28.88 -1.15 -0.85
C VAL A 639 27.47 -1.73 -0.67
N ALA A 640 26.76 -1.33 0.40
CA ALA A 640 25.40 -1.77 0.67
C ALA A 640 24.37 -1.19 -0.33
N HIS A 641 24.59 0.03 -0.84
CA HIS A 641 23.74 0.60 -1.89
C HIS A 641 23.93 -0.13 -3.22
N VAL A 642 25.18 -0.40 -3.61
CA VAL A 642 25.49 -1.15 -4.84
C VAL A 642 24.91 -2.55 -4.78
N ALA A 643 25.12 -3.29 -3.67
CA ALA A 643 24.56 -4.63 -3.50
C ALA A 643 23.04 -4.64 -3.69
N ARG A 644 22.31 -3.78 -2.97
CA ARG A 644 20.85 -3.69 -3.07
C ARG A 644 20.34 -3.24 -4.43
N SER A 645 21.06 -2.33 -5.10
CA SER A 645 20.71 -1.89 -6.45
C SER A 645 20.81 -3.04 -7.45
N VAL A 646 21.89 -3.83 -7.34
CA VAL A 646 22.13 -5.01 -8.18
C VAL A 646 21.10 -6.11 -7.89
N GLU A 647 20.80 -6.37 -6.61
CA GLU A 647 19.76 -7.34 -6.22
C GLU A 647 18.39 -6.96 -6.81
N LEU A 648 17.99 -5.70 -6.69
CA LEU A 648 16.70 -5.24 -7.21
C LEU A 648 16.66 -5.24 -8.74
N ALA A 649 17.75 -4.84 -9.41
CA ALA A 649 17.86 -4.95 -10.87
C ALA A 649 17.75 -6.41 -11.33
N ALA A 650 18.40 -7.34 -10.62
CA ALA A 650 18.32 -8.77 -10.87
C ALA A 650 16.89 -9.30 -10.69
N THR A 651 16.16 -8.86 -9.65
CA THR A 651 14.74 -9.17 -9.48
C THR A 651 13.91 -8.71 -10.68
N CYS A 652 14.13 -7.49 -11.17
CA CYS A 652 13.41 -6.93 -12.31
C CYS A 652 13.65 -7.73 -13.61
N LEU A 653 14.90 -8.12 -13.88
CA LEU A 653 15.24 -8.97 -15.02
C LEU A 653 14.67 -10.38 -14.90
N ASN A 654 14.75 -10.99 -13.72
CA ASN A 654 14.24 -12.35 -13.51
C ASN A 654 12.73 -12.43 -13.72
N ILE A 655 11.98 -11.41 -13.27
CA ILE A 655 10.53 -11.30 -13.51
C ILE A 655 10.24 -11.22 -15.02
N SER A 656 11.05 -10.45 -15.75
CA SER A 656 10.93 -10.34 -17.22
C SER A 656 11.20 -11.67 -17.93
N ALA A 657 12.14 -12.47 -17.42
CA ALA A 657 12.50 -13.78 -18.00
C ALA A 657 11.42 -14.81 -17.76
N TYR A 658 10.85 -14.83 -16.57
CA TYR A 658 9.78 -15.77 -16.21
C TYR A 658 8.53 -15.61 -17.08
N GLU A 659 8.14 -14.36 -17.39
CA GLU A 659 7.01 -14.11 -18.29
C GLU A 659 7.26 -14.58 -19.73
N ALA A 660 8.50 -14.53 -20.21
CA ALA A 660 8.85 -15.04 -21.54
C ALA A 660 8.65 -16.57 -21.63
N ILE A 661 9.09 -17.30 -20.62
CA ILE A 661 9.09 -18.78 -20.61
C ILE A 661 7.65 -19.35 -20.54
N HIS A 662 6.78 -18.81 -19.66
CA HIS A 662 5.41 -19.34 -19.48
C HIS A 662 4.46 -19.14 -20.66
N LYS A 663 4.84 -18.31 -21.63
CA LYS A 663 4.04 -18.07 -22.83
C LYS A 663 4.35 -19.08 -23.93
N ASP A 664 5.61 -19.51 -24.05
CA ASP A 664 6.02 -20.55 -25.01
C ASP A 664 5.35 -21.90 -24.69
N ASP A 665 5.28 -22.26 -23.41
CA ASP A 665 4.58 -23.47 -22.95
C ASP A 665 3.07 -23.44 -23.28
N ASN A 666 2.44 -22.27 -23.29
CA ASN A 666 1.02 -22.11 -23.67
C ASN A 666 0.81 -22.13 -25.19
N ILE A 667 1.80 -21.70 -25.98
CA ILE A 667 1.75 -21.74 -27.44
C ILE A 667 1.95 -23.19 -27.92
N ASP A 668 2.90 -23.91 -27.35
CA ASP A 668 3.16 -25.32 -27.70
C ASP A 668 1.97 -26.22 -27.34
N ASN A 669 1.34 -26.00 -26.18
CA ASN A 669 0.12 -26.71 -25.81
C ASN A 669 -1.06 -26.39 -26.75
N LYS A 670 -1.13 -25.17 -27.29
CA LYS A 670 -2.19 -24.78 -28.25
C LYS A 670 -1.97 -25.37 -29.64
N ILE A 671 -0.71 -25.46 -30.09
CA ILE A 671 -0.33 -26.09 -31.36
C ILE A 671 -0.57 -27.61 -31.31
N LEU A 672 -0.30 -28.25 -30.17
CA LEU A 672 -0.63 -29.66 -29.93
C LEU A 672 -2.14 -29.91 -29.96
N THR A 673 -2.96 -29.03 -29.37
CA THR A 673 -4.43 -29.19 -29.42
C THR A 673 -5.04 -28.94 -30.79
N ASP A 674 -4.44 -28.09 -31.64
CA ASP A 674 -4.95 -27.83 -32.99
C ASP A 674 -4.53 -28.92 -34.01
N GLN A 675 -3.45 -29.69 -33.74
CA GLN A 675 -3.07 -30.86 -34.55
C GLN A 675 -3.93 -32.11 -34.26
N ASP A 676 -4.41 -32.28 -33.03
CA ASP A 676 -5.29 -33.41 -32.66
C ASP A 676 -6.75 -33.25 -33.12
N VAL A 677 -7.14 -32.06 -33.60
CA VAL A 677 -8.48 -31.82 -34.19
C VAL A 677 -8.49 -32.01 -35.71
N ALA A 678 -7.33 -32.19 -36.33
CA ALA A 678 -7.17 -32.41 -37.78
C ALA A 678 -6.82 -33.86 -38.17
N SER A 679 -6.98 -34.82 -37.26
CA SER A 679 -6.75 -36.26 -37.49
C SER A 679 -8.03 -37.08 -37.57
#